data_AF-A0A662IXM7-F1
#
_entry.id   AF-A0A662IXM7-F1
#
_cell.length_a   1.000
_cell.length_b   1.000
_cell.length_c   1.000
_cell.angle_alpha   90.00
_cell.angle_beta   90.00
_cell.angle_gamma   90.00
#
_symmetry.space_group_name_H-M   'P 1'
#
loop_
_entity.id
_entity.type
_entity.pdbx_description
1 polymer ?
#
loop_
_entity_poly.entity_id
_entity_poly.type
_entity_poly.pdbx_seq_one_letter_code
_entity_poly.pdbx_strand_id
1 'polypeptide(L)'
;EEYWQAILKQVGLRGGYLLKGTYDVFARVIVPNTLTLVDLSDKCFQLLIQRPHFFMKLGSPILSRKLKDIKLQEKRIETLRALQTKLASEIGPILAKWGLRLDYVYFCYKGLAISTDPFDVECPHRECPLRQANQCDGRVLWSARYYRRKFFPKIYPLRRLRVWSSGKKKLEEALPLRLISLSIYDKMKLIVSWYAVELGTWFINARPTIRIFFDRSIGYHIPSSALVLEFDREWIDKLLASLFKAHSDLRKIIALKFLIGKAVGRRLEYRRLGKVLLSIMRGEGEYALKYQEYVNGAKELDDEILQFMRRALLHTLLHKLAQYIVSNLVGVDLSLILFDYDYKGARLILAENARNNGLGIIDTVLGKIEKVGLAGFLLDFLKWLNEDLMSHDLTFDDMRRKRQEEAQKVIDSLLVKTDVGEDLKKKIAALDEKVRKFRETIDDADVLIDVTLARLTLLVTRIIEEREILNVEDFFDDILEKYDFPLCLDGCNACVRLERYCNEGFLQILTTSKLILKLFVEELLNLLRKGISLSLRNMGQVIIPVLSRATKTLDICCPYISPKYAKQLIKKASEGVKVRVLTSLPEREMGALEYHIKSVNMLKEASSENLNVRVSDKILAHAKIYIVDGRVSITGSMNLTERSLSENMEHADIKIDPTRVSEDMRQFEEAWSEAKDLS
;
A
#
# COMPACT_ATOMS: atom_id res chain seq x y z
N GLU A 1 34.36 -1.47 -25.97
CA GLU A 1 34.29 -0.05 -26.39
C GLU A 1 33.91 0.13 -27.87
N GLU A 2 34.47 -0.64 -28.81
CA GLU A 2 34.20 -0.47 -30.26
C GLU A 2 32.71 -0.61 -30.66
N TYR A 3 32.00 -1.59 -30.11
CA TYR A 3 30.55 -1.75 -30.35
C TYR A 3 29.73 -0.55 -29.88
N TRP A 4 30.18 0.13 -28.82
CA TRP A 4 29.51 1.30 -28.26
C TRP A 4 29.74 2.56 -29.10
N GLN A 5 30.95 2.71 -29.65
CA GLN A 5 31.28 3.78 -30.59
C GLN A 5 30.46 3.69 -31.90
N ALA A 6 30.19 2.48 -32.39
CA ALA A 6 29.32 2.26 -33.55
C ALA A 6 27.86 2.67 -33.30
N ILE A 7 27.32 2.37 -32.10
CA ILE A 7 25.98 2.79 -31.68
C ILE A 7 25.91 4.32 -31.56
N LEU A 8 26.88 4.97 -30.88
CA LEU A 8 26.93 6.44 -30.71
C LEU A 8 26.92 7.17 -32.06
N LYS A 9 27.61 6.61 -33.08
CA LYS A 9 27.67 7.16 -34.44
C LYS A 9 26.32 7.08 -35.17
N GLN A 10 25.51 6.04 -34.92
CA GLN A 10 24.18 5.86 -35.53
C GLN A 10 23.10 6.81 -34.97
N VAL A 11 23.24 7.27 -33.72
CA VAL A 11 22.21 8.10 -33.05
C VAL A 11 22.54 9.61 -33.07
N GLY A 12 23.58 10.00 -33.82
CA GLY A 12 23.91 11.41 -34.09
C GLY A 12 24.51 12.18 -32.91
N LEU A 13 25.01 11.49 -31.88
CA LEU A 13 25.64 12.12 -30.72
C LEU A 13 27.16 12.18 -30.91
N ARG A 14 27.69 13.38 -31.21
CA ARG A 14 29.14 13.66 -31.15
C ARG A 14 29.49 14.03 -29.71
N GLY A 15 30.40 13.26 -29.11
CA GLY A 15 30.68 13.34 -27.67
C GLY A 15 29.78 12.36 -26.94
N GLY A 16 30.40 11.44 -26.20
CA GLY A 16 29.76 10.24 -25.66
C GLY A 16 28.47 10.49 -24.87
N TYR A 17 27.80 9.37 -24.58
CA TYR A 17 26.58 9.21 -23.78
C TYR A 17 25.27 9.19 -24.58
N LEU A 18 24.90 7.98 -25.06
CA LEU A 18 23.49 7.59 -25.17
C LEU A 18 22.88 7.30 -23.79
N LEU A 19 23.74 6.86 -22.87
CA LEU A 19 23.53 6.55 -21.47
C LEU A 19 24.74 7.12 -20.72
N LYS A 20 24.56 8.01 -19.75
CA LYS A 20 25.67 8.53 -18.92
C LYS A 20 25.59 7.87 -17.54
N GLY A 21 26.62 7.18 -17.09
CA GLY A 21 26.66 6.68 -15.71
C GLY A 21 27.64 5.53 -15.49
N THR A 22 27.79 5.18 -14.22
CA THR A 22 28.66 4.15 -13.67
C THR A 22 27.98 2.78 -13.75
N TYR A 23 28.75 1.69 -13.82
CA TYR A 23 28.24 0.32 -13.80
C TYR A 23 29.27 -0.61 -13.17
N ASP A 24 28.79 -1.67 -12.52
CA ASP A 24 29.62 -2.76 -12.02
C ASP A 24 29.61 -3.93 -13.01
N VAL A 25 30.73 -4.64 -13.11
CA VAL A 25 30.82 -5.90 -13.84
C VAL A 25 30.97 -7.02 -12.82
N PHE A 26 29.94 -7.85 -12.66
CA PHE A 26 30.00 -9.02 -11.77
C PHE A 26 29.69 -10.30 -12.55
N ALA A 27 30.59 -11.28 -12.50
CA ALA A 27 30.45 -12.58 -13.18
C ALA A 27 30.03 -12.48 -14.66
N ARG A 28 30.61 -11.51 -15.40
CA ARG A 28 30.34 -11.21 -16.83
C ARG A 28 28.97 -10.59 -17.12
N VAL A 29 28.32 -9.98 -16.12
CA VAL A 29 27.07 -9.24 -16.26
C VAL A 29 27.32 -7.76 -15.97
N ILE A 30 26.83 -6.88 -16.84
CA ILE A 30 26.84 -5.43 -16.63
C ILE A 30 25.65 -5.08 -15.73
N VAL A 31 25.95 -4.51 -14.57
CA VAL A 31 24.96 -4.03 -13.61
C VAL A 31 25.06 -2.51 -13.57
N PRO A 32 24.12 -1.77 -14.17
CA PRO A 32 24.17 -0.31 -14.18
C PRO A 32 24.05 0.25 -12.76
N ASN A 33 24.95 1.16 -12.39
CA ASN A 33 24.95 1.88 -11.11
C ASN A 33 24.30 3.27 -11.26
N THR A 34 24.47 3.95 -12.41
CA THR A 34 23.74 5.16 -12.84
C THR A 34 23.49 5.12 -14.37
N LEU A 35 22.35 5.63 -14.86
CA LEU A 35 21.92 5.65 -16.28
C LEU A 35 21.20 6.97 -16.64
N THR A 36 21.90 7.90 -17.28
CA THR A 36 21.34 9.21 -17.65
C THR A 36 20.63 9.09 -18.97
N LEU A 37 19.33 9.38 -18.95
CA LEU A 37 18.49 9.42 -20.14
C LEU A 37 18.75 10.69 -20.96
N VAL A 38 19.08 10.48 -22.22
CA VAL A 38 18.88 11.42 -23.33
C VAL A 38 17.38 11.43 -23.68
N ASP A 39 16.82 12.51 -24.23
CA ASP A 39 15.45 12.50 -24.76
C ASP A 39 15.36 11.45 -25.90
N LEU A 40 14.49 10.45 -25.72
CA LEU A 40 14.29 9.31 -26.62
C LEU A 40 12.87 9.28 -27.20
N SER A 41 12.06 10.32 -26.96
CA SER A 41 10.67 10.39 -27.44
C SER A 41 10.57 10.29 -28.97
N ASP A 42 11.64 10.63 -29.67
CA ASP A 42 11.82 10.54 -31.12
C ASP A 42 13.03 9.68 -31.53
N LYS A 43 13.54 8.78 -30.68
CA LYS A 43 14.74 7.96 -30.98
C LYS A 43 14.47 6.46 -30.80
N CYS A 44 15.16 5.66 -31.62
CA CYS A 44 15.17 4.20 -31.47
C CYS A 44 16.56 3.75 -31.04
N PHE A 45 16.63 2.80 -30.10
CA PHE A 45 17.90 2.21 -29.68
C PHE A 45 17.76 0.71 -29.44
N GLN A 46 18.87 0.00 -29.60
CA GLN A 46 18.97 -1.44 -29.40
C GLN A 46 20.05 -1.75 -28.35
N LEU A 47 19.74 -2.65 -27.43
CA LEU A 47 20.64 -3.10 -26.37
C LEU A 47 20.79 -4.62 -26.45
N LEU A 48 22.04 -5.09 -26.37
CA LEU A 48 22.38 -6.50 -26.19
C LEU A 48 23.01 -6.67 -24.82
N ILE A 49 22.32 -7.38 -23.93
CA ILE A 49 22.86 -7.86 -22.66
C ILE A 49 23.51 -9.21 -22.94
N GLN A 50 24.84 -9.31 -22.84
CA GLN A 50 25.55 -10.51 -23.29
C GLN A 50 25.27 -11.75 -22.42
N ARG A 51 24.97 -11.60 -21.13
CA ARG A 51 24.67 -12.73 -20.23
C ARG A 51 23.62 -12.34 -19.15
N PRO A 52 22.44 -12.99 -19.12
CA PRO A 52 21.89 -13.83 -20.19
C PRO A 52 21.76 -13.04 -21.49
N HIS A 53 21.93 -13.70 -22.65
CA HIS A 53 21.73 -13.07 -23.96
C HIS A 53 20.31 -12.50 -24.04
N PHE A 54 20.17 -11.18 -23.94
CA PHE A 54 18.88 -10.50 -24.01
C PHE A 54 18.97 -9.28 -24.91
N PHE A 55 18.04 -9.19 -25.86
CA PHE A 55 17.98 -8.14 -26.86
C PHE A 55 16.79 -7.22 -26.59
N MET A 56 17.02 -5.92 -26.54
CA MET A 56 15.97 -4.95 -26.27
C MET A 56 15.99 -3.85 -27.32
N LYS A 57 14.86 -3.64 -28.00
CA LYS A 57 14.65 -2.50 -28.91
C LYS A 57 13.57 -1.59 -28.33
N LEU A 58 13.92 -0.33 -28.06
CA LEU A 58 13.01 0.68 -27.53
C LEU A 58 12.87 1.82 -28.53
N GLY A 59 11.63 2.29 -28.70
CA GLY A 59 11.24 3.24 -29.76
C GLY A 59 10.94 2.58 -31.11
N SER A 60 10.75 3.42 -32.13
CA SER A 60 10.53 3.00 -33.52
C SER A 60 11.34 3.90 -34.46
N PRO A 61 12.25 3.35 -35.31
CA PRO A 61 12.99 4.14 -36.28
C PRO A 61 12.09 4.79 -37.33
N ILE A 62 10.91 4.20 -37.59
CA ILE A 62 9.93 4.74 -38.53
C ILE A 62 9.27 5.98 -37.93
N LEU A 63 8.79 5.90 -36.68
CA LEU A 63 8.20 7.05 -35.99
C LEU A 63 9.24 8.15 -35.77
N SER A 64 10.45 7.78 -35.34
CA SER A 64 11.59 8.69 -35.18
C SER A 64 11.84 9.54 -36.43
N ARG A 65 11.99 8.90 -37.59
CA ARG A 65 12.21 9.62 -38.86
C ARG A 65 11.03 10.51 -39.25
N LYS A 66 9.79 10.04 -39.07
CA LYS A 66 8.59 10.79 -39.47
C LYS A 66 8.28 11.98 -38.54
N LEU A 67 8.75 11.96 -37.30
CA LEU A 67 8.48 13.01 -36.30
C LEU A 67 9.65 13.98 -36.06
N LYS A 68 10.86 13.64 -36.52
CA LYS A 68 12.13 14.33 -36.23
C LYS A 68 12.06 15.86 -36.35
N ASP A 69 11.47 16.36 -37.44
CA ASP A 69 11.47 17.79 -37.76
C ASP A 69 10.18 18.52 -37.35
N ILE A 70 9.22 17.80 -36.74
CA ILE A 70 7.94 18.36 -36.34
C ILE A 70 8.05 18.91 -34.91
N LYS A 71 8.00 20.24 -34.75
CA LYS A 71 8.08 20.90 -33.44
C LYS A 71 6.72 21.12 -32.78
N LEU A 72 5.65 21.32 -33.55
CA LEU A 72 4.31 21.60 -33.05
C LEU A 72 3.58 20.31 -32.64
N GLN A 73 3.02 20.29 -31.43
CA GLN A 73 2.34 19.12 -30.86
C GLN A 73 1.12 18.69 -31.68
N GLU A 74 0.31 19.64 -32.17
CA GLU A 74 -0.87 19.35 -33.01
C GLU A 74 -0.48 18.63 -34.30
N LYS A 75 0.54 19.14 -35.00
CA LYS A 75 1.08 18.50 -36.22
C LYS A 75 1.66 17.12 -35.94
N ARG A 76 2.26 16.89 -34.77
CA ARG A 76 2.70 15.54 -34.35
C ARG A 76 1.50 14.60 -34.20
N ILE A 77 0.42 15.05 -33.57
CA ILE A 77 -0.82 14.25 -33.39
C ILE A 77 -1.45 13.94 -34.75
N GLU A 78 -1.56 14.91 -35.64
CA GLU A 78 -2.07 14.70 -37.01
C GLU A 78 -1.24 13.68 -37.78
N THR A 79 0.09 13.79 -37.72
CA THR A 79 1.01 12.85 -38.36
C THR A 79 0.83 11.44 -37.81
N LEU A 80 0.70 11.28 -36.49
CA LEU A 80 0.43 9.99 -35.86
C LEU A 80 -0.94 9.41 -36.28
N ARG A 81 -1.98 10.23 -36.40
CA ARG A 81 -3.30 9.80 -36.91
C ARG A 81 -3.23 9.34 -38.36
N ALA A 82 -2.48 10.03 -39.20
CA ALA A 82 -2.25 9.65 -40.60
C ALA A 82 -1.46 8.34 -40.72
N LEU A 83 -0.53 8.08 -39.79
CA LEU A 83 0.18 6.81 -39.74
C LEU A 83 -0.68 5.66 -39.24
N GLN A 84 -1.51 5.93 -38.23
CA GLN A 84 -2.45 4.96 -37.69
C GLN A 84 -3.41 4.43 -38.75
N THR A 85 -3.89 5.29 -39.67
CA THR A 85 -4.78 4.89 -40.76
C THR A 85 -4.09 4.04 -41.83
N LYS A 86 -2.79 4.26 -42.07
CA LYS A 86 -1.99 3.47 -43.03
C LYS A 86 -1.45 2.15 -42.46
N LEU A 87 -1.52 1.95 -41.14
CA LEU A 87 -0.90 0.82 -40.45
C LEU A 87 -1.34 -0.55 -41.01
N ALA A 88 -2.61 -0.71 -41.37
CA ALA A 88 -3.13 -1.96 -41.94
C ALA A 88 -2.46 -2.35 -43.26
N SER A 89 -2.07 -1.37 -44.07
CA SER A 89 -1.32 -1.61 -45.31
C SER A 89 0.16 -1.94 -45.06
N GLU A 90 0.74 -1.46 -43.96
CA GLU A 90 2.17 -1.65 -43.65
C GLU A 90 2.45 -2.97 -42.91
N ILE A 91 1.59 -3.37 -41.96
CA ILE A 91 1.81 -4.56 -41.10
C ILE A 91 0.69 -5.61 -41.16
N GLY A 92 -0.27 -5.42 -42.07
CA GLY A 92 -1.44 -6.28 -42.23
C GLY A 92 -2.60 -5.91 -41.30
N PRO A 93 -3.84 -6.25 -41.69
CA PRO A 93 -5.06 -5.78 -41.03
C PRO A 93 -5.23 -6.32 -39.62
N ILE A 94 -4.72 -7.51 -39.33
CA ILE A 94 -4.88 -8.14 -38.00
C ILE A 94 -3.98 -7.45 -36.96
N LEU A 95 -2.71 -7.21 -37.30
CA LEU A 95 -1.76 -6.57 -36.38
C LEU A 95 -2.05 -5.07 -36.22
N ALA A 96 -2.55 -4.41 -37.27
CA ALA A 96 -2.92 -3.00 -37.21
C ALA A 96 -4.05 -2.68 -36.23
N LYS A 97 -4.89 -3.66 -35.84
CA LYS A 97 -5.89 -3.50 -34.78
C LYS A 97 -5.31 -3.03 -33.45
N TRP A 98 -4.02 -3.28 -33.21
CA TRP A 98 -3.33 -2.89 -31.99
C TRP A 98 -2.78 -1.46 -32.01
N GLY A 99 -2.76 -0.81 -33.18
CA GLY A 99 -2.35 0.58 -33.38
C GLY A 99 -0.88 0.90 -33.08
N LEU A 100 -0.56 2.19 -33.14
CA LEU A 100 0.77 2.75 -32.89
C LEU A 100 1.07 2.85 -31.39
N ARG A 101 1.05 1.71 -30.72
CA ARG A 101 1.20 1.60 -29.27
C ARG A 101 2.58 1.09 -28.88
N LEU A 102 3.41 1.98 -28.32
CA LEU A 102 4.75 1.63 -27.81
C LEU A 102 4.71 0.81 -26.52
N ASP A 103 3.59 0.85 -25.79
CA ASP A 103 3.35 0.04 -24.58
C ASP A 103 2.92 -1.40 -24.92
N TYR A 104 2.58 -1.69 -26.19
CA TYR A 104 2.14 -3.00 -26.65
C TYR A 104 3.24 -3.77 -27.38
N VAL A 105 4.24 -4.19 -26.61
CA VAL A 105 5.52 -4.68 -27.13
C VAL A 105 5.43 -6.04 -27.80
N TYR A 106 6.33 -6.29 -28.75
CA TYR A 106 6.63 -7.62 -29.27
C TYR A 106 7.74 -8.26 -28.44
N PHE A 107 7.70 -9.59 -28.35
CA PHE A 107 8.67 -10.37 -27.58
C PHE A 107 8.94 -11.74 -28.21
N CYS A 108 10.04 -12.34 -27.77
CA CYS A 108 10.43 -13.72 -28.08
C CYS A 108 9.88 -14.70 -27.02
N TYR A 109 9.23 -15.79 -27.44
CA TYR A 109 8.71 -16.82 -26.53
C TYR A 109 9.78 -17.57 -25.72
N LYS A 110 11.05 -17.51 -26.15
CA LYS A 110 12.19 -18.00 -25.36
C LYS A 110 12.78 -16.95 -24.41
N GLY A 111 12.15 -15.77 -24.29
CA GLY A 111 12.56 -14.71 -23.38
C GLY A 111 13.83 -13.95 -23.79
N LEU A 112 14.31 -14.14 -25.02
CA LEU A 112 15.58 -13.56 -25.47
C LEU A 112 15.46 -12.14 -26.01
N ALA A 113 14.27 -11.67 -26.38
CA ALA A 113 14.14 -10.37 -27.05
C ALA A 113 12.81 -9.66 -26.77
N ILE A 114 12.83 -8.34 -26.70
CA ILE A 114 11.66 -7.45 -26.62
C ILE A 114 11.84 -6.27 -27.59
N SER A 115 10.75 -5.85 -28.26
CA SER A 115 10.69 -4.61 -29.05
C SER A 115 9.42 -3.81 -28.80
N THR A 116 9.53 -2.50 -28.55
CA THR A 116 8.37 -1.59 -28.49
C THR A 116 7.90 -1.10 -29.87
N ASP A 117 8.61 -1.43 -30.93
CA ASP A 117 8.31 -0.93 -32.27
C ASP A 117 7.06 -1.61 -32.85
N PRO A 118 5.97 -0.87 -33.16
CA PRO A 118 4.76 -1.46 -33.73
C PRO A 118 4.98 -2.11 -35.10
N PHE A 119 6.10 -1.79 -35.77
CA PHE A 119 6.43 -2.29 -37.09
C PHE A 119 7.30 -3.57 -37.09
N ASP A 120 7.76 -4.03 -35.93
CA ASP A 120 8.56 -5.27 -35.82
C ASP A 120 7.67 -6.53 -35.88
N VAL A 121 7.04 -6.76 -37.03
CA VAL A 121 6.28 -7.98 -37.31
C VAL A 121 7.15 -9.24 -37.35
N GLU A 122 8.47 -9.07 -37.48
CA GLU A 122 9.47 -10.11 -37.32
C GLU A 122 10.48 -9.72 -36.25
N CYS A 123 11.13 -10.71 -35.64
CA CYS A 123 12.19 -10.45 -34.67
C CYS A 123 13.34 -9.66 -35.32
N PRO A 124 13.64 -8.42 -34.87
CA PRO A 124 14.64 -7.57 -35.52
C PRO A 124 16.09 -8.01 -35.26
N HIS A 125 16.31 -8.94 -34.32
CA HIS A 125 17.65 -9.33 -33.87
C HIS A 125 18.17 -10.55 -34.64
N ARG A 126 18.97 -10.28 -35.68
CA ARG A 126 19.57 -11.31 -36.55
C ARG A 126 20.72 -12.08 -35.87
N GLU A 127 21.44 -11.43 -34.97
CA GLU A 127 22.57 -12.00 -34.22
C GLU A 127 22.15 -12.93 -33.06
N CYS A 128 20.85 -13.31 -33.00
CA CYS A 128 20.34 -14.17 -31.94
C CYS A 128 20.97 -15.58 -32.01
N PRO A 129 21.45 -16.15 -30.89
CA PRO A 129 22.03 -17.49 -30.87
C PRO A 129 21.10 -18.58 -31.43
N LEU A 130 19.78 -18.45 -31.23
CA LEU A 130 18.81 -19.39 -31.81
C LEU A 130 18.67 -19.28 -33.32
N ARG A 131 18.85 -18.07 -33.89
CA ARG A 131 18.90 -17.90 -35.36
C ARG A 131 20.21 -18.48 -35.90
N GLN A 132 21.34 -18.20 -35.26
CA GLN A 132 22.66 -18.72 -35.65
C GLN A 132 22.73 -20.25 -35.58
N ALA A 133 22.05 -20.85 -34.60
CA ALA A 133 21.93 -22.30 -34.46
C ALA A 133 20.81 -22.92 -35.34
N ASN A 134 20.20 -22.17 -36.25
CA ASN A 134 19.08 -22.61 -37.11
C ASN A 134 17.84 -23.13 -36.35
N GLN A 135 17.65 -22.73 -35.10
CA GLN A 135 16.50 -23.09 -34.26
C GLN A 135 15.35 -22.07 -34.35
N CYS A 136 15.57 -20.94 -35.04
CA CYS A 136 14.58 -19.87 -35.19
C CYS A 136 14.80 -19.13 -36.51
N ASP A 137 13.74 -18.93 -37.29
CA ASP A 137 13.71 -18.08 -38.49
C ASP A 137 13.42 -16.60 -38.17
N GLY A 138 13.18 -16.30 -36.88
CA GLY A 138 12.76 -14.99 -36.38
C GLY A 138 11.28 -14.67 -36.48
N ARG A 139 10.48 -15.61 -36.98
CA ARG A 139 9.02 -15.57 -36.94
C ARG A 139 8.50 -16.59 -35.94
N VAL A 140 9.03 -17.81 -35.94
CA VAL A 140 8.53 -18.97 -35.17
C VAL A 140 8.47 -18.71 -33.67
N LEU A 141 9.46 -18.02 -33.11
CA LEU A 141 9.47 -17.66 -31.68
C LEU A 141 9.00 -16.22 -31.41
N TRP A 142 8.51 -15.50 -32.42
CA TRP A 142 8.15 -14.09 -32.28
C TRP A 142 6.65 -13.91 -32.07
N SER A 143 6.29 -13.10 -31.08
CA SER A 143 4.89 -12.87 -30.69
C SER A 143 3.96 -12.38 -31.80
N ALA A 144 4.47 -11.68 -32.81
CA ALA A 144 3.67 -11.18 -33.92
C ALA A 144 3.09 -12.29 -34.81
N ARG A 145 3.78 -13.44 -34.93
CA ARG A 145 3.44 -14.53 -35.85
C ARG A 145 2.05 -15.12 -35.61
N TYR A 146 1.64 -15.21 -34.36
CA TYR A 146 0.45 -15.97 -33.97
C TYR A 146 -0.83 -15.15 -34.06
N TYR A 147 -0.75 -13.83 -34.33
CA TYR A 147 -1.89 -12.92 -34.39
C TYR A 147 -2.78 -12.94 -33.13
N ARG A 148 -2.22 -13.39 -32.00
CA ARG A 148 -2.91 -13.45 -30.71
C ARG A 148 -2.68 -12.18 -29.92
N ARG A 149 -3.60 -11.91 -28.99
CA ARG A 149 -3.40 -10.85 -28.00
C ARG A 149 -2.13 -11.18 -27.19
N LYS A 150 -1.17 -10.27 -27.24
CA LYS A 150 0.06 -10.27 -26.45
C LYS A 150 -0.27 -9.89 -25.01
N PHE A 151 -0.63 -10.87 -24.20
CA PHE A 151 -0.93 -10.63 -22.78
C PHE A 151 0.33 -10.20 -22.00
N PHE A 152 1.51 -10.57 -22.48
CA PHE A 152 2.81 -10.32 -21.89
C PHE A 152 3.82 -9.86 -22.96
N PRO A 153 5.00 -9.33 -22.57
CA PRO A 153 5.34 -8.87 -21.22
C PRO A 153 4.50 -7.66 -20.83
N LYS A 154 4.19 -7.54 -19.55
CA LYS A 154 3.46 -6.39 -19.00
C LYS A 154 4.45 -5.27 -18.70
N ILE A 155 4.08 -4.05 -19.07
CA ILE A 155 4.88 -2.85 -18.80
C ILE A 155 4.23 -2.08 -17.67
N TYR A 156 4.99 -1.87 -16.60
CA TYR A 156 4.54 -1.15 -15.42
C TYR A 156 5.44 0.07 -15.18
N PRO A 157 4.95 1.28 -15.46
CA PRO A 157 5.68 2.49 -15.11
C PRO A 157 5.61 2.72 -13.60
N LEU A 158 6.77 2.85 -12.96
CA LEU A 158 6.86 3.16 -11.54
C LEU A 158 6.86 4.67 -11.34
N ARG A 159 5.87 5.17 -10.62
CA ARG A 159 5.68 6.58 -10.33
C ARG A 159 6.03 6.88 -8.87
N ARG A 160 6.48 8.09 -8.60
CA ARG A 160 6.59 8.69 -7.27
C ARG A 160 5.77 9.97 -7.28
N LEU A 161 5.05 10.20 -6.21
CA LEU A 161 4.27 11.42 -6.00
C LEU A 161 4.95 12.24 -4.90
N ARG A 162 5.36 13.45 -5.25
CA ARG A 162 5.87 14.44 -4.28
C ARG A 162 4.84 15.52 -4.08
N VAL A 163 4.68 15.92 -2.84
CA VAL A 163 3.71 16.92 -2.42
C VAL A 163 4.44 18.14 -1.90
N TRP A 164 3.98 19.33 -2.28
CA TRP A 164 4.46 20.61 -1.74
C TRP A 164 3.42 21.20 -0.79
N SER A 165 3.87 21.83 0.30
CA SER A 165 3.06 22.34 1.43
C SER A 165 2.15 23.53 1.11
N SER A 166 1.85 23.81 -0.16
CA SER A 166 1.22 25.05 -0.61
C SER A 166 -0.28 24.92 -0.95
N GLY A 167 -0.96 23.85 -0.50
CA GLY A 167 -2.39 23.64 -0.75
C GLY A 167 -3.28 24.39 0.24
N LYS A 168 -4.49 24.78 -0.18
CA LYS A 168 -5.51 25.35 0.72
C LYS A 168 -6.16 24.21 1.51
N LYS A 169 -5.92 24.16 2.83
CA LYS A 169 -6.55 23.18 3.72
C LYS A 169 -8.07 23.43 3.78
N LYS A 170 -8.87 22.43 3.39
CA LYS A 170 -10.35 22.42 3.48
C LYS A 170 -10.82 21.82 4.80
N LEU A 171 -10.15 20.76 5.27
CA LEU A 171 -10.50 20.04 6.49
C LEU A 171 -9.23 19.59 7.20
N GLU A 172 -9.25 19.63 8.54
CA GLU A 172 -8.35 18.86 9.40
C GLU A 172 -9.17 18.27 10.53
N GLU A 173 -9.16 16.93 10.65
CA GLU A 173 -9.73 16.20 11.76
C GLU A 173 -8.67 15.27 12.35
N ALA A 174 -8.76 15.01 13.65
CA ALA A 174 -7.87 14.07 14.31
C ALA A 174 -8.62 13.31 15.40
N LEU A 175 -8.29 12.03 15.54
CA LEU A 175 -8.69 11.25 16.69
C LEU A 175 -8.05 11.84 17.98
N PRO A 176 -8.59 11.53 19.16
CA PRO A 176 -7.98 11.89 20.44
C PRO A 176 -6.49 11.50 20.49
N LEU A 177 -5.69 12.28 21.22
CA LEU A 177 -4.22 12.15 21.26
C LEU A 177 -3.51 12.30 19.90
N ARG A 178 -4.23 12.69 18.83
CA ARG A 178 -3.73 12.73 17.43
C ARG A 178 -3.16 11.39 16.96
N LEU A 179 -3.67 10.27 17.47
CA LEU A 179 -3.23 8.93 17.03
C LEU A 179 -3.34 8.76 15.51
N ILE A 180 -4.43 9.31 14.95
CA ILE A 180 -4.66 9.39 13.51
C ILE A 180 -5.19 10.78 13.21
N SER A 181 -4.63 11.44 12.20
CA SER A 181 -5.13 12.71 11.68
C SER A 181 -5.34 12.65 10.19
N LEU A 182 -6.39 13.32 9.72
CA LEU A 182 -6.75 13.40 8.32
C LEU A 182 -6.84 14.88 7.93
N SER A 183 -6.14 15.23 6.85
CA SER A 183 -6.20 16.56 6.26
C SER A 183 -6.62 16.47 4.80
N ILE A 184 -7.55 17.33 4.40
CA ILE A 184 -7.97 17.48 3.00
C ILE A 184 -7.52 18.85 2.50
N TYR A 185 -6.88 18.87 1.34
CA TYR A 185 -6.35 20.05 0.69
C TYR A 185 -6.98 20.21 -0.69
N ASP A 186 -7.22 21.46 -1.07
CA ASP A 186 -7.54 21.88 -2.43
C ASP A 186 -6.32 22.58 -3.07
N LYS A 187 -6.18 22.43 -4.38
CA LYS A 187 -5.08 22.99 -5.19
C LYS A 187 -3.70 22.67 -4.61
N MET A 188 -3.54 21.49 -4.01
CA MET A 188 -2.26 21.02 -3.52
C MET A 188 -1.33 20.81 -4.70
N LYS A 189 -0.10 21.34 -4.60
CA LYS A 189 0.87 21.23 -5.68
C LYS A 189 1.50 19.84 -5.67
N LEU A 190 1.17 19.03 -6.66
CA LEU A 190 1.64 17.66 -6.81
C LEU A 190 2.66 17.56 -7.94
N ILE A 191 3.71 16.78 -7.73
CA ILE A 191 4.68 16.41 -8.75
C ILE A 191 4.63 14.90 -8.89
N VAL A 192 4.08 14.44 -10.01
CA VAL A 192 4.07 13.02 -10.39
C VAL A 192 5.27 12.80 -11.27
N SER A 193 6.14 11.88 -10.89
CA SER A 193 7.33 11.58 -11.67
C SER A 193 7.52 10.07 -11.81
N TRP A 194 7.62 9.59 -13.03
CA TRP A 194 8.06 8.23 -13.32
C TRP A 194 9.55 8.15 -13.09
N TYR A 195 9.98 7.18 -12.28
CA TYR A 195 11.38 6.99 -11.92
C TYR A 195 11.95 5.67 -12.44
N ALA A 196 11.09 4.76 -12.89
CA ALA A 196 11.51 3.51 -13.51
C ALA A 196 10.37 2.91 -14.35
N VAL A 197 10.71 1.91 -15.15
CA VAL A 197 9.75 1.02 -15.80
C VAL A 197 10.13 -0.43 -15.49
N GLU A 198 9.12 -1.26 -15.23
CA GLU A 198 9.25 -2.69 -15.08
C GLU A 198 8.62 -3.44 -16.25
N LEU A 199 9.31 -4.47 -16.71
CA LEU A 199 8.83 -5.39 -17.72
C LEU A 199 8.71 -6.76 -17.08
N GLY A 200 7.46 -7.17 -16.81
CA GLY A 200 7.15 -8.50 -16.31
C GLY A 200 7.01 -9.48 -17.47
N THR A 201 7.93 -10.44 -17.58
CA THR A 201 7.85 -11.54 -18.54
C THR A 201 7.07 -12.70 -17.92
N TRP A 202 6.22 -13.39 -18.69
CA TRP A 202 5.41 -14.50 -18.20
C TRP A 202 5.62 -15.72 -19.06
N PHE A 203 6.72 -16.43 -18.86
CA PHE A 203 6.95 -17.75 -19.42
C PHE A 203 7.87 -18.54 -18.48
N ILE A 204 7.69 -19.86 -18.50
CA ILE A 204 8.08 -20.92 -17.55
C ILE A 204 9.56 -21.00 -17.15
N ASN A 205 10.41 -20.12 -17.65
CA ASN A 205 11.83 -20.13 -17.32
C ASN A 205 12.15 -18.98 -16.39
N ALA A 206 12.79 -19.31 -15.27
CA ALA A 206 13.44 -18.34 -14.42
C ALA A 206 14.21 -17.33 -15.28
N ARG A 207 13.67 -16.10 -15.43
CA ARG A 207 14.34 -14.78 -15.66
C ARG A 207 13.53 -13.82 -16.54
N PRO A 208 13.82 -12.51 -16.47
CA PRO A 208 13.91 -11.62 -15.32
C PRO A 208 12.79 -10.56 -15.39
N THR A 209 12.29 -10.08 -14.25
CA THR A 209 11.68 -8.76 -14.23
C THR A 209 12.75 -7.76 -14.62
N ILE A 210 12.61 -7.11 -15.77
CA ILE A 210 13.55 -6.07 -16.19
C ILE A 210 13.09 -4.77 -15.57
N ARG A 211 13.88 -4.21 -14.66
CA ARG A 211 13.62 -2.90 -14.07
C ARG A 211 14.64 -1.91 -14.61
N ILE A 212 14.16 -0.91 -15.34
CA ILE A 212 14.95 0.16 -15.91
C ILE A 212 14.70 1.41 -15.08
N PHE A 213 15.69 1.84 -14.31
CA PHE A 213 15.62 3.09 -13.54
C PHE A 213 16.03 4.28 -14.40
N PHE A 214 15.44 5.44 -14.12
CA PHE A 214 15.74 6.69 -14.77
C PHE A 214 16.60 7.56 -13.84
N ASP A 215 17.75 8.07 -14.30
CA ASP A 215 18.53 9.04 -13.50
C ASP A 215 17.77 10.35 -13.29
N ARG A 216 17.05 10.80 -14.33
CA ARG A 216 16.13 11.94 -14.24
C ARG A 216 14.72 11.41 -14.39
N SER A 217 13.92 11.60 -13.36
CA SER A 217 12.51 11.25 -13.44
C SER A 217 11.80 12.18 -14.42
N ILE A 218 10.96 11.59 -15.27
CA ILE A 218 10.10 12.34 -16.18
C ILE A 218 8.76 12.47 -15.48
N GLY A 219 8.12 13.63 -15.58
CA GLY A 219 6.93 13.86 -14.81
C GLY A 219 6.18 15.10 -15.21
N TYR A 220 5.07 15.32 -14.53
CA TYR A 220 4.25 16.50 -14.65
C TYR A 220 3.93 17.05 -13.28
N HIS A 221 3.62 18.34 -13.26
CA HIS A 221 3.10 19.03 -12.10
C HIS A 221 1.60 19.26 -12.28
N ILE A 222 0.82 19.01 -11.23
CA ILE A 222 -0.61 19.23 -11.24
C ILE A 222 -1.09 19.80 -9.90
N PRO A 223 -1.79 20.96 -9.90
CA PRO A 223 -2.53 21.40 -8.72
C PRO A 223 -3.83 20.60 -8.62
N SER A 224 -4.03 19.87 -7.53
CA SER A 224 -5.17 18.96 -7.38
C SER A 224 -5.64 18.84 -5.92
N SER A 225 -6.83 18.27 -5.73
CA SER A 225 -7.35 17.89 -4.42
C SER A 225 -6.59 16.69 -3.88
N ALA A 226 -6.24 16.72 -2.59
CA ALA A 226 -5.48 15.68 -1.93
C ALA A 226 -5.99 15.42 -0.51
N LEU A 227 -5.92 14.16 -0.11
CA LEU A 227 -6.15 13.65 1.23
C LEU A 227 -4.84 13.12 1.78
N VAL A 228 -4.52 13.53 3.01
CA VAL A 228 -3.35 13.06 3.75
C VAL A 228 -3.86 12.43 5.05
N LEU A 229 -3.53 11.16 5.26
CA LEU A 229 -3.79 10.43 6.50
C LEU A 229 -2.46 10.20 7.21
N GLU A 230 -2.30 10.74 8.41
CA GLU A 230 -1.08 10.67 9.20
C GLU A 230 -1.34 9.89 10.49
N PHE A 231 -0.42 9.00 10.85
CA PHE A 231 -0.45 8.22 12.08
C PHE A 231 0.60 8.76 13.05
N ASP A 232 0.28 8.77 14.34
CA ASP A 232 1.30 9.01 15.36
C ASP A 232 2.38 7.90 15.28
N ARG A 233 3.63 8.33 15.11
CA ARG A 233 4.73 7.42 14.82
C ARG A 233 5.06 6.53 16.01
N GLU A 234 5.03 7.08 17.22
CA GLU A 234 5.36 6.31 18.42
C GLU A 234 4.28 5.27 18.70
N TRP A 235 3.01 5.63 18.55
CA TRP A 235 1.87 4.74 18.68
C TRP A 235 1.91 3.59 17.67
N ILE A 236 2.08 3.88 16.37
CA ILE A 236 2.09 2.83 15.34
C ILE A 236 3.28 1.89 15.51
N ASP A 237 4.45 2.40 15.93
CA ASP A 237 5.64 1.60 16.20
C ASP A 237 5.43 0.68 17.41
N LYS A 238 4.85 1.19 18.50
CA LYS A 238 4.49 0.38 19.68
C LYS A 238 3.47 -0.70 19.33
N LEU A 239 2.45 -0.38 18.54
CA LEU A 239 1.45 -1.33 18.07
C LEU A 239 2.08 -2.43 17.21
N LEU A 240 2.94 -2.08 16.25
CA LEU A 240 3.62 -3.06 15.41
C LEU A 240 4.54 -3.98 16.24
N ALA A 241 5.25 -3.42 17.22
CA ALA A 241 6.09 -4.20 18.12
C ALA A 241 5.27 -5.15 19.01
N SER A 242 4.09 -4.73 19.51
CA SER A 242 3.21 -5.61 20.29
C SER A 242 2.64 -6.72 19.43
N LEU A 243 2.20 -6.42 18.20
CA LEU A 243 1.72 -7.43 17.26
C LEU A 243 2.83 -8.45 16.92
N PHE A 244 4.05 -7.99 16.65
CA PHE A 244 5.17 -8.88 16.39
C PHE A 244 5.45 -9.82 17.57
N LYS A 245 5.39 -9.32 18.80
CA LYS A 245 5.60 -10.13 20.00
C LYS A 245 4.46 -11.13 20.25
N ALA A 246 3.23 -10.76 19.94
CA ALA A 246 2.05 -11.57 20.23
C ALA A 246 1.81 -12.72 19.22
N HIS A 247 2.20 -12.56 17.95
CA HIS A 247 1.79 -13.48 16.87
C HIS A 247 2.97 -14.20 16.21
N SER A 248 3.10 -15.52 16.41
CA SER A 248 4.19 -16.35 15.85
C SER A 248 4.27 -16.31 14.33
N ASP A 249 3.14 -16.46 13.65
CA ASP A 249 3.09 -16.51 12.18
C ASP A 249 3.47 -15.17 11.57
N LEU A 250 3.14 -14.08 12.26
CA LEU A 250 3.57 -12.75 11.88
C LEU A 250 5.10 -12.63 11.95
N ARG A 251 5.74 -13.15 13.01
CA ARG A 251 7.20 -13.16 13.12
C ARG A 251 7.85 -13.92 11.97
N LYS A 252 7.38 -15.13 11.67
CA LYS A 252 7.89 -15.98 10.58
C LYS A 252 7.83 -15.25 9.24
N ILE A 253 6.65 -14.73 8.89
CA ILE A 253 6.41 -14.09 7.59
C ILE A 253 7.20 -12.79 7.45
N ILE A 254 7.22 -11.94 8.48
CA ILE A 254 7.92 -10.66 8.43
C ILE A 254 9.43 -10.85 8.48
N ALA A 255 9.96 -11.73 9.32
CA ALA A 255 11.37 -12.06 9.34
C ALA A 255 11.83 -12.55 7.96
N LEU A 256 11.05 -13.46 7.35
CA LEU A 256 11.38 -13.98 6.02
C LEU A 256 11.39 -12.87 4.95
N LYS A 257 10.32 -12.06 4.88
CA LYS A 257 10.23 -10.96 3.90
C LYS A 257 11.31 -9.91 4.12
N PHE A 258 11.63 -9.57 5.37
CA PHE A 258 12.66 -8.62 5.75
C PHE A 258 14.05 -9.11 5.30
N LEU A 259 14.42 -10.35 5.64
CA LEU A 259 15.72 -10.92 5.28
C LEU A 259 15.89 -11.08 3.76
N ILE A 260 14.84 -11.55 3.06
CA ILE A 260 14.83 -11.59 1.60
C ILE A 260 14.99 -10.17 1.04
N GLY A 261 14.21 -9.21 1.55
CA GLY A 261 14.26 -7.81 1.13
C GLY A 261 15.64 -7.17 1.29
N LYS A 262 16.33 -7.47 2.40
CA LYS A 262 17.70 -7.02 2.68
C LYS A 262 18.70 -7.63 1.69
N ALA A 263 18.56 -8.92 1.38
CA ALA A 263 19.46 -9.63 0.48
C ALA A 263 19.32 -9.25 -1.00
N VAL A 264 18.09 -9.04 -1.48
CA VAL A 264 17.81 -8.77 -2.91
C VAL A 264 17.71 -7.28 -3.25
N GLY A 265 17.40 -6.45 -2.25
CA GLY A 265 17.18 -5.01 -2.39
C GLY A 265 16.18 -4.66 -3.50
N ARG A 266 16.43 -3.56 -4.21
CA ARG A 266 15.58 -3.11 -5.32
C ARG A 266 15.76 -3.90 -6.62
N ARG A 267 16.64 -4.91 -6.65
CA ARG A 267 16.90 -5.69 -7.86
C ARG A 267 16.01 -6.93 -7.97
N LEU A 268 15.42 -7.40 -6.85
CA LEU A 268 14.60 -8.62 -6.79
C LEU A 268 15.27 -9.81 -7.51
N GLU A 269 16.56 -10.02 -7.26
CA GLU A 269 17.29 -11.12 -7.89
C GLU A 269 16.80 -12.46 -7.32
N TYR A 270 15.96 -13.15 -8.08
CA TYR A 270 15.33 -14.41 -7.65
C TYR A 270 16.34 -15.47 -7.20
N ARG A 271 17.55 -15.52 -7.79
CA ARG A 271 18.60 -16.45 -7.36
C ARG A 271 19.11 -16.17 -5.97
N ARG A 272 19.26 -14.89 -5.60
CA ARG A 272 19.61 -14.52 -4.22
C ARG A 272 18.47 -14.82 -3.27
N LEU A 273 17.23 -14.53 -3.68
CA LEU A 273 16.04 -14.89 -2.91
C LEU A 273 16.01 -16.40 -2.59
N GLY A 274 16.14 -17.25 -3.60
CA GLY A 274 16.12 -18.71 -3.41
C GLY A 274 17.28 -19.20 -2.54
N LYS A 275 18.48 -18.60 -2.65
CA LYS A 275 19.61 -18.91 -1.77
C LYS A 275 19.35 -18.54 -0.30
N VAL A 276 18.75 -17.38 -0.06
CA VAL A 276 18.40 -16.93 1.30
C VAL A 276 17.37 -17.87 1.90
N LEU A 277 16.31 -18.20 1.16
CA LEU A 277 15.30 -19.13 1.65
C LEU A 277 15.90 -20.51 1.95
N LEU A 278 16.74 -21.06 1.06
CA LEU A 278 17.41 -22.34 1.32
C LEU A 278 18.35 -22.29 2.53
N SER A 279 19.07 -21.19 2.72
CA SER A 279 19.93 -21.03 3.90
C SER A 279 19.12 -21.09 5.19
N ILE A 280 17.97 -20.41 5.21
CA ILE A 280 17.03 -20.42 6.33
C ILE A 280 16.46 -21.83 6.55
N MET A 281 15.97 -22.47 5.49
CA MET A 281 15.40 -23.82 5.53
C MET A 281 16.39 -24.89 6.02
N ARG A 282 17.68 -24.72 5.75
CA ARG A 282 18.72 -25.67 6.18
C ARG A 282 19.30 -25.36 7.55
N GLY A 283 18.94 -24.23 8.16
CA GLY A 283 19.57 -23.77 9.39
C GLY A 283 21.02 -23.31 9.20
N GLU A 284 21.43 -22.98 7.96
CA GLU A 284 22.83 -22.70 7.61
C GLU A 284 23.09 -21.21 7.38
N GLY A 285 24.11 -20.66 8.05
CA GLY A 285 24.61 -19.31 7.80
C GLY A 285 23.84 -18.18 8.52
N GLU A 286 24.27 -16.94 8.26
CA GLU A 286 23.82 -15.76 9.01
C GLU A 286 22.32 -15.49 8.88
N TYR A 287 21.74 -15.73 7.69
CA TYR A 287 20.30 -15.51 7.47
C TYR A 287 19.44 -16.47 8.30
N ALA A 288 19.86 -17.73 8.46
CA ALA A 288 19.15 -18.72 9.27
C ALA A 288 19.18 -18.35 10.76
N LEU A 289 20.35 -17.96 11.27
CA LEU A 289 20.51 -17.51 12.66
C LEU A 289 19.62 -16.30 12.96
N LYS A 290 19.63 -15.29 12.08
CA LYS A 290 18.77 -14.11 12.23
C LYS A 290 17.28 -14.43 12.12
N TYR A 291 16.91 -15.33 11.21
CA TYR A 291 15.51 -15.78 11.12
C TYR A 291 15.04 -16.41 12.42
N GLN A 292 15.83 -17.33 12.99
CA GLN A 292 15.51 -17.98 14.26
C GLN A 292 15.49 -17.02 15.45
N GLU A 293 16.38 -16.03 15.48
CA GLU A 293 16.36 -14.95 16.48
C GLU A 293 15.01 -14.20 16.49
N TYR A 294 14.51 -13.84 15.30
CA TYR A 294 13.20 -13.20 15.19
C TYR A 294 12.05 -14.13 15.55
N VAL A 295 12.03 -15.37 15.03
CA VAL A 295 10.93 -16.32 15.25
C VAL A 295 10.77 -16.69 16.72
N ASN A 296 11.89 -16.89 17.43
CA ASN A 296 11.91 -17.23 18.86
C ASN A 296 11.58 -16.06 19.78
N GLY A 297 11.30 -14.87 19.23
CA GLY A 297 10.94 -13.68 19.99
C GLY A 297 12.17 -12.92 20.47
N ALA A 298 12.80 -12.20 19.55
CA ALA A 298 13.91 -11.30 19.87
C ALA A 298 13.59 -10.41 21.08
N LYS A 299 14.55 -10.30 22.01
CA LYS A 299 14.40 -9.51 23.26
C LYS A 299 14.09 -8.04 22.95
N GLU A 300 14.77 -7.50 21.94
CA GLU A 300 14.53 -6.18 21.39
C GLU A 300 14.34 -6.27 19.89
N LEU A 301 13.38 -5.51 19.37
CA LEU A 301 13.13 -5.43 17.95
C LEU A 301 14.04 -4.35 17.36
N ASP A 302 14.83 -4.67 16.34
CA ASP A 302 15.69 -3.67 15.71
C ASP A 302 14.88 -2.63 14.92
N ASP A 303 15.47 -1.44 14.76
CA ASP A 303 14.84 -0.34 14.05
C ASP A 303 14.63 -0.62 12.55
N GLU A 304 15.40 -1.53 11.94
CA GLU A 304 15.28 -1.84 10.51
C GLU A 304 14.04 -2.68 10.23
N ILE A 305 13.79 -3.74 11.02
CA ILE A 305 12.61 -4.59 10.88
C ILE A 305 11.34 -3.82 11.28
N LEU A 306 11.40 -2.94 12.28
CA LEU A 306 10.27 -2.09 12.64
C LEU A 306 9.90 -1.12 11.50
N GLN A 307 10.91 -0.48 10.90
CA GLN A 307 10.71 0.34 9.70
C GLN A 307 10.14 -0.48 8.52
N PHE A 308 10.59 -1.72 8.37
CA PHE A 308 10.07 -2.63 7.35
C PHE A 308 8.60 -2.99 7.60
N MET A 309 8.22 -3.30 8.83
CA MET A 309 6.83 -3.57 9.22
C MET A 309 5.93 -2.36 8.96
N ARG A 310 6.38 -1.16 9.34
CA ARG A 310 5.64 0.07 9.08
C ARG A 310 5.47 0.35 7.60
N ARG A 311 6.52 0.10 6.80
CA ARG A 311 6.45 0.17 5.33
C ARG A 311 5.44 -0.83 4.80
N ALA A 312 5.47 -2.08 5.26
CA ALA A 312 4.55 -3.13 4.83
C ALA A 312 3.10 -2.79 5.18
N LEU A 313 2.82 -2.36 6.41
CA LEU A 313 1.49 -1.94 6.84
C LEU A 313 0.97 -0.78 5.98
N LEU A 314 1.71 0.33 5.91
CA LEU A 314 1.25 1.54 5.24
C LEU A 314 1.07 1.35 3.73
N HIS A 315 1.95 0.57 3.10
CA HIS A 315 1.79 0.24 1.69
C HIS A 315 0.52 -0.59 1.43
N THR A 316 0.27 -1.59 2.27
CA THR A 316 -0.91 -2.45 2.17
C THR A 316 -2.19 -1.66 2.45
N LEU A 317 -2.16 -0.81 3.48
CA LEU A 317 -3.27 0.06 3.85
C LEU A 317 -3.57 1.10 2.78
N LEU A 318 -2.54 1.65 2.10
CA LEU A 318 -2.71 2.57 0.99
C LEU A 318 -3.48 1.94 -0.18
N HIS A 319 -3.12 0.71 -0.56
CA HIS A 319 -3.81 -0.02 -1.62
C HIS A 319 -5.29 -0.18 -1.28
N LYS A 320 -5.59 -0.63 -0.06
CA LYS A 320 -6.95 -0.88 0.40
C LYS A 320 -7.77 0.41 0.57
N LEU A 321 -7.17 1.48 1.07
CA LEU A 321 -7.82 2.78 1.16
C LEU A 321 -8.14 3.34 -0.22
N ALA A 322 -7.20 3.25 -1.16
CA ALA A 322 -7.42 3.70 -2.53
C ALA A 322 -8.53 2.89 -3.21
N GLN A 323 -8.54 1.56 -3.05
CA GLN A 323 -9.60 0.67 -3.55
C GLN A 323 -10.96 1.00 -2.94
N TYR A 324 -11.05 1.19 -1.62
CA TYR A 324 -12.29 1.56 -0.95
C TYR A 324 -12.87 2.86 -1.51
N ILE A 325 -12.02 3.89 -1.66
CA ILE A 325 -12.47 5.20 -2.17
C ILE A 325 -12.98 5.06 -3.61
N VAL A 326 -12.21 4.43 -4.51
CA VAL A 326 -12.63 4.35 -5.93
C VAL A 326 -13.80 3.41 -6.15
N SER A 327 -13.88 2.29 -5.43
CA SER A 327 -14.90 1.26 -5.68
C SER A 327 -16.17 1.50 -4.89
N ASN A 328 -16.06 1.83 -3.59
CA ASN A 328 -17.20 1.90 -2.68
C ASN A 328 -17.79 3.30 -2.54
N LEU A 329 -16.99 4.36 -2.74
CA LEU A 329 -17.47 5.73 -2.57
C LEU A 329 -17.83 6.41 -3.89
N VAL A 330 -17.06 6.18 -4.96
CA VAL A 330 -17.23 6.95 -6.22
C VAL A 330 -17.58 6.07 -7.43
N GLY A 331 -17.11 4.83 -7.51
CA GLY A 331 -17.35 3.93 -8.64
C GLY A 331 -16.51 4.25 -9.88
N VAL A 332 -15.20 4.49 -9.72
CA VAL A 332 -14.29 4.90 -10.80
C VAL A 332 -13.03 4.04 -10.91
N ASP A 333 -12.28 4.17 -12.02
CA ASP A 333 -11.02 3.45 -12.23
C ASP A 333 -9.87 4.03 -11.38
N LEU A 334 -9.00 3.15 -10.89
CA LEU A 334 -7.86 3.52 -10.04
C LEU A 334 -6.85 4.48 -10.73
N SER A 335 -6.84 4.55 -12.06
CA SER A 335 -6.03 5.52 -12.83
C SER A 335 -6.37 6.98 -12.55
N LEU A 336 -7.57 7.24 -12.02
CA LEU A 336 -8.03 8.57 -11.64
C LEU A 336 -7.46 9.05 -10.30
N ILE A 337 -6.77 8.17 -9.56
CA ILE A 337 -6.11 8.52 -8.30
C ILE A 337 -4.57 8.36 -8.41
N LEU A 338 -3.89 9.37 -7.88
CA LEU A 338 -2.48 9.39 -7.55
C LEU A 338 -2.34 9.07 -6.07
N PHE A 339 -1.48 8.13 -5.71
CA PHE A 339 -1.26 7.82 -4.30
C PHE A 339 0.22 7.54 -4.03
N ASP A 340 0.66 7.84 -2.81
CA ASP A 340 1.98 7.49 -2.28
C ASP A 340 1.90 7.29 -0.77
N TYR A 341 2.97 6.78 -0.19
CA TYR A 341 3.09 6.70 1.25
C TYR A 341 4.50 7.05 1.72
N ASP A 342 4.58 7.75 2.84
CA ASP A 342 5.81 8.06 3.56
C ASP A 342 5.88 7.18 4.80
N TYR A 343 6.54 6.03 4.67
CA TYR A 343 6.71 5.12 5.79
C TYR A 343 7.69 5.64 6.85
N LYS A 344 8.43 6.73 6.66
CA LYS A 344 9.26 7.31 7.73
C LYS A 344 8.47 8.28 8.60
N GLY A 345 7.62 9.08 7.95
CA GLY A 345 6.69 10.00 8.61
C GLY A 345 5.36 9.36 9.04
N ALA A 346 5.13 8.08 8.70
CA ALA A 346 3.88 7.37 8.94
C ALA A 346 2.65 8.03 8.27
N ARG A 347 2.74 8.30 6.96
CA ARG A 347 1.70 9.04 6.21
C ARG A 347 1.28 8.35 4.94
N LEU A 348 -0.01 8.43 4.63
CA LEU A 348 -0.61 8.05 3.35
C LEU A 348 -1.06 9.31 2.63
N ILE A 349 -0.85 9.35 1.32
CA ILE A 349 -1.21 10.48 0.47
C ILE A 349 -2.02 9.93 -0.68
N LEU A 350 -3.23 10.45 -0.87
CA LEU A 350 -4.08 10.18 -2.01
C LEU A 350 -4.50 11.50 -2.64
N ALA A 351 -4.50 11.59 -3.95
CA ALA A 351 -4.84 12.79 -4.67
C ALA A 351 -5.47 12.47 -6.02
N GLU A 352 -6.24 13.39 -6.56
CA GLU A 352 -6.89 13.17 -7.83
C GLU A 352 -5.94 13.42 -9.00
N ASN A 353 -6.05 12.59 -10.03
CA ASN A 353 -5.27 12.72 -11.26
C ASN A 353 -5.96 13.67 -12.26
N ALA A 354 -6.35 14.86 -11.82
CA ALA A 354 -7.01 15.89 -12.63
C ALA A 354 -6.63 17.31 -12.19
N ARG A 355 -6.76 18.28 -13.11
CA ARG A 355 -6.38 19.69 -12.89
C ARG A 355 -7.62 20.50 -12.56
N ASN A 356 -7.52 21.40 -11.56
CA ASN A 356 -8.48 22.46 -11.22
C ASN A 356 -9.95 21.99 -11.03
N ASN A 357 -10.39 21.89 -9.77
CA ASN A 357 -11.70 21.40 -9.30
C ASN A 357 -11.91 19.89 -9.29
N GLY A 358 -10.90 19.12 -9.71
CA GLY A 358 -10.89 17.70 -9.45
C GLY A 358 -11.94 16.88 -10.20
N LEU A 359 -11.95 15.58 -9.95
CA LEU A 359 -12.98 14.63 -10.37
C LEU A 359 -14.12 14.50 -9.34
N GLY A 360 -14.04 15.23 -8.22
CA GLY A 360 -15.00 15.17 -7.11
C GLY A 360 -14.85 13.95 -6.19
N ILE A 361 -13.77 13.18 -6.35
CA ILE A 361 -13.47 11.97 -5.57
C ILE A 361 -13.18 12.35 -4.11
N ILE A 362 -12.27 13.30 -3.90
CA ILE A 362 -11.86 13.78 -2.58
C ILE A 362 -12.98 14.61 -1.95
N ASP A 363 -13.79 15.33 -2.74
CA ASP A 363 -14.96 16.04 -2.23
C ASP A 363 -16.06 15.05 -1.75
N THR A 364 -16.18 13.87 -2.37
CA THR A 364 -17.06 12.80 -1.86
C THR A 364 -16.57 12.27 -0.51
N VAL A 365 -15.26 12.08 -0.36
CA VAL A 365 -14.66 11.69 0.94
C VAL A 365 -14.88 12.79 1.98
N LEU A 366 -14.69 14.06 1.62
CA LEU A 366 -14.96 15.22 2.46
C LEU A 366 -16.41 15.21 2.96
N GLY A 367 -17.40 15.09 2.06
CA GLY A 367 -18.81 15.08 2.43
C GLY A 367 -19.18 13.90 3.35
N LYS A 368 -18.55 12.73 3.17
CA LYS A 368 -18.71 11.60 4.08
C LYS A 368 -18.16 11.92 5.47
N ILE A 369 -16.95 12.48 5.57
CA ILE A 369 -16.33 12.85 6.85
C ILE A 369 -17.08 13.98 7.54
N GLU A 370 -17.57 14.98 6.81
CA GLU A 370 -18.41 16.04 7.39
C GLU A 370 -19.67 15.47 8.04
N LYS A 371 -20.26 14.43 7.43
CA LYS A 371 -21.45 13.75 7.93
C LYS A 371 -21.19 12.83 9.13
N VAL A 372 -20.17 11.98 9.10
CA VAL A 372 -19.95 10.93 10.12
C VAL A 372 -18.70 11.11 10.99
N GLY A 373 -17.90 12.14 10.73
CA GLY A 373 -16.60 12.37 11.35
C GLY A 373 -15.52 11.39 10.89
N LEU A 374 -14.26 11.69 11.24
CA LEU A 374 -13.12 10.81 10.94
C LEU A 374 -13.28 9.41 11.54
N ALA A 375 -13.72 9.29 12.79
CA ALA A 375 -13.90 8.00 13.44
C ALA A 375 -14.97 7.14 12.74
N GLY A 376 -16.11 7.73 12.36
CA GLY A 376 -17.14 7.05 11.59
C GLY A 376 -16.66 6.62 10.20
N PHE A 377 -15.92 7.48 9.49
CA PHE A 377 -15.32 7.14 8.21
C PHE A 377 -14.34 5.95 8.33
N LEU A 378 -13.46 5.97 9.33
CA LEU A 378 -12.53 4.87 9.58
C LEU A 378 -13.26 3.58 9.97
N LEU A 379 -14.30 3.65 10.80
CA LEU A 379 -15.12 2.48 11.13
C LEU A 379 -15.76 1.85 9.90
N ASP A 380 -16.33 2.65 9.00
CA ASP A 380 -16.93 2.16 7.75
C ASP A 380 -15.89 1.50 6.85
N PHE A 381 -14.74 2.16 6.66
CA PHE A 381 -13.62 1.61 5.89
C PHE A 381 -13.08 0.30 6.47
N LEU A 382 -12.86 0.24 7.78
CA LEU A 382 -12.29 -0.92 8.45
C LEU A 382 -13.26 -2.11 8.51
N LYS A 383 -14.57 -1.86 8.64
CA LYS A 383 -15.60 -2.91 8.53
C LYS A 383 -15.57 -3.54 7.14
N TRP A 384 -15.62 -2.72 6.09
CA TRP A 384 -15.50 -3.21 4.72
C TRP A 384 -14.20 -4.00 4.51
N LEU A 385 -13.07 -3.46 4.99
CA LEU A 385 -11.78 -4.12 4.84
C LEU A 385 -11.72 -5.46 5.57
N ASN A 386 -12.28 -5.53 6.77
CA ASN A 386 -12.35 -6.78 7.53
C ASN A 386 -13.21 -7.84 6.81
N GLU A 387 -14.36 -7.45 6.28
CA GLU A 387 -15.25 -8.32 5.48
C GLU A 387 -14.57 -8.81 4.20
N ASP A 388 -13.88 -7.92 3.48
CA ASP A 388 -13.13 -8.25 2.26
C ASP A 388 -12.00 -9.25 2.53
N LEU A 389 -11.23 -9.04 3.60
CA LEU A 389 -10.15 -9.96 4.00
C LEU A 389 -10.70 -11.32 4.46
N MET A 390 -11.78 -11.33 5.23
CA MET A 390 -12.45 -12.56 5.68
C MET A 390 -13.03 -13.36 4.51
N SER A 391 -13.71 -12.69 3.57
CA SER A 391 -14.27 -13.32 2.38
C SER A 391 -13.18 -13.95 1.53
N HIS A 392 -12.05 -13.26 1.37
CA HIS A 392 -10.88 -13.80 0.69
C HIS A 392 -10.33 -15.04 1.40
N ASP A 393 -10.11 -15.01 2.73
CA ASP A 393 -9.61 -16.16 3.50
C ASP A 393 -10.53 -17.38 3.30
N LEU A 394 -11.84 -17.23 3.52
CA LEU A 394 -12.82 -18.30 3.35
C LEU A 394 -12.81 -18.90 1.94
N THR A 395 -12.76 -18.05 0.91
CA THR A 395 -12.76 -18.48 -0.48
C THR A 395 -11.48 -19.23 -0.84
N PHE A 396 -10.33 -18.71 -0.42
CA PHE A 396 -9.03 -19.31 -0.72
C PHE A 396 -8.78 -20.61 0.05
N ASP A 397 -9.27 -20.72 1.28
CA ASP A 397 -9.19 -21.94 2.08
C ASP A 397 -10.09 -23.05 1.51
N ASP A 398 -11.31 -22.73 1.07
CA ASP A 398 -12.18 -23.69 0.37
C ASP A 398 -11.55 -24.16 -0.95
N MET A 399 -11.02 -23.22 -1.75
CA MET A 399 -10.31 -23.56 -2.99
C MET A 399 -9.09 -24.45 -2.71
N ARG A 400 -8.28 -24.12 -1.71
CA ARG A 400 -7.09 -24.90 -1.32
C ARG A 400 -7.47 -26.34 -0.98
N ARG A 401 -8.48 -26.55 -0.13
CA ARG A 401 -8.95 -27.88 0.25
C ARG A 401 -9.40 -28.69 -0.97
N LYS A 402 -10.28 -28.12 -1.81
CA LYS A 402 -10.79 -28.81 -3.01
C LYS A 402 -9.68 -29.21 -3.97
N ARG A 403 -8.76 -28.29 -4.23
CA ARG A 403 -7.60 -28.52 -5.10
C ARG A 403 -6.66 -29.57 -4.53
N GLN A 404 -6.38 -29.54 -3.24
CA GLN A 404 -5.56 -30.57 -2.60
C GLN A 404 -6.19 -31.96 -2.75
N GLU A 405 -7.49 -32.11 -2.49
CA GLU A 405 -8.20 -33.37 -2.63
C GLU A 405 -8.20 -33.88 -4.09
N GLU A 406 -8.44 -32.99 -5.04
CA GLU A 406 -8.41 -33.30 -6.48
C GLU A 406 -7.00 -33.69 -6.93
N ALA A 407 -5.99 -32.90 -6.57
CA ALA A 407 -4.60 -33.17 -6.90
C ALA A 407 -4.11 -34.50 -6.34
N GLN A 408 -4.43 -34.81 -5.07
CA GLN A 408 -4.09 -36.10 -4.47
C GLN A 408 -4.69 -37.26 -5.27
N LYS A 409 -5.99 -37.19 -5.62
CA LYS A 409 -6.66 -38.21 -6.43
C LYS A 409 -6.03 -38.36 -7.82
N VAL A 410 -5.72 -37.24 -8.49
CA VAL A 410 -5.11 -37.23 -9.81
C VAL A 410 -3.73 -37.89 -9.78
N ILE A 411 -2.84 -37.43 -8.89
CA ILE A 411 -1.47 -37.95 -8.78
C ILE A 411 -1.46 -39.43 -8.41
N ASP A 412 -2.25 -39.85 -7.42
CA ASP A 412 -2.32 -41.26 -7.03
C ASP A 412 -2.84 -42.16 -8.16
N SER A 413 -3.87 -41.70 -8.89
CA SER A 413 -4.44 -42.45 -10.00
C SER A 413 -3.44 -42.64 -11.15
N LEU A 414 -2.62 -41.61 -11.45
CA LEU A 414 -1.63 -41.64 -12.53
C LEU A 414 -0.50 -42.62 -12.25
N LEU A 415 -0.11 -42.77 -10.98
CA LEU A 415 0.94 -43.70 -10.57
C LEU A 415 0.47 -45.17 -10.69
N VAL A 416 -0.81 -45.44 -10.46
CA VAL A 416 -1.38 -46.81 -10.48
C VAL A 416 -1.80 -47.26 -11.89
N LYS A 417 -2.39 -46.38 -12.70
CA LYS A 417 -3.01 -46.70 -14.00
C LYS A 417 -2.08 -47.35 -15.02
N THR A 418 -2.45 -48.50 -15.58
CA THR A 418 -1.60 -49.27 -16.53
C THR A 418 -1.53 -48.67 -17.93
N ASP A 419 -2.46 -47.80 -18.29
CA ASP A 419 -2.56 -47.08 -19.57
C ASP A 419 -1.66 -45.83 -19.66
N VAL A 420 -1.05 -45.41 -18.54
CA VAL A 420 -0.12 -44.29 -18.48
C VAL A 420 1.31 -44.79 -18.77
N GLY A 421 2.00 -44.15 -19.71
CA GLY A 421 3.37 -44.52 -20.10
C GLY A 421 4.36 -44.49 -18.93
N GLU A 422 5.21 -45.51 -18.85
CA GLU A 422 6.15 -45.74 -17.73
C GLU A 422 7.14 -44.57 -17.52
N ASP A 423 7.56 -43.88 -18.58
CA ASP A 423 8.44 -42.70 -18.49
C ASP A 423 7.74 -41.52 -17.79
N LEU A 424 6.46 -41.30 -18.09
CA LEU A 424 5.67 -40.23 -17.47
C LEU A 424 5.47 -40.51 -15.98
N LYS A 425 5.14 -41.75 -15.61
CA LYS A 425 5.03 -42.17 -14.20
C LYS A 425 6.31 -41.93 -13.43
N LYS A 426 7.46 -42.32 -13.98
CA LYS A 426 8.77 -42.12 -13.37
C LYS A 426 9.08 -40.63 -13.16
N LYS A 427 8.77 -39.77 -14.13
CA LYS A 427 8.94 -38.32 -14.00
C LYS A 427 8.07 -37.74 -12.89
N ILE A 428 6.78 -38.09 -12.87
CA ILE A 428 5.84 -37.61 -11.85
C ILE A 428 6.28 -38.08 -10.45
N ALA A 429 6.61 -39.37 -10.28
CA ALA A 429 7.07 -39.91 -9.01
C ALA A 429 8.37 -39.23 -8.51
N ALA A 430 9.31 -38.93 -9.41
CA ALA A 430 10.53 -38.22 -9.07
C ALA A 430 10.27 -36.78 -8.63
N LEU A 431 9.33 -36.08 -9.30
CA LEU A 431 8.92 -34.73 -8.91
C LEU A 431 8.19 -34.74 -7.56
N ASP A 432 7.24 -35.66 -7.36
CA ASP A 432 6.48 -35.84 -6.12
C ASP A 432 7.40 -36.02 -4.92
N GLU A 433 8.38 -36.93 -5.04
CA GLU A 433 9.37 -37.19 -4.00
C GLU A 433 10.26 -35.98 -3.67
N LYS A 434 10.64 -35.19 -4.69
CA LYS A 434 11.41 -33.95 -4.48
C LYS A 434 10.59 -32.89 -3.75
N VAL A 435 9.32 -32.72 -4.12
CA VAL A 435 8.42 -31.76 -3.46
C VAL A 435 8.11 -32.21 -2.03
N ARG A 436 7.91 -33.52 -1.79
CA ARG A 436 7.74 -34.09 -0.44
C ARG A 436 8.90 -33.73 0.48
N LYS A 437 10.14 -34.06 0.07
CA LYS A 437 11.35 -33.74 0.83
C LYS A 437 11.53 -32.25 1.07
N PHE A 438 11.20 -31.44 0.05
CA PHE A 438 11.24 -29.99 0.17
C PHE A 438 10.22 -29.49 1.19
N ARG A 439 9.01 -30.06 1.23
CA ARG A 439 7.98 -29.74 2.22
C ARG A 439 8.43 -30.11 3.63
N GLU A 440 8.99 -31.31 3.83
CA GLU A 440 9.53 -31.75 5.13
C GLU A 440 10.60 -30.79 5.65
N THR A 441 11.51 -30.35 4.77
CA THR A 441 12.56 -29.37 5.15
C THR A 441 11.97 -28.02 5.58
N ILE A 442 10.84 -27.60 4.99
CA ILE A 442 10.16 -26.35 5.36
C ILE A 442 9.52 -26.47 6.74
N ASP A 443 8.83 -27.59 6.97
CA ASP A 443 8.11 -27.85 8.21
C ASP A 443 9.12 -27.99 9.37
N ASP A 444 10.25 -28.69 9.17
CA ASP A 444 11.34 -28.83 10.16
C ASP A 444 11.98 -27.48 10.52
N ALA A 445 12.08 -26.56 9.55
CA ALA A 445 12.67 -25.24 9.75
C ALA A 445 11.68 -24.20 10.31
N ASP A 446 10.41 -24.58 10.49
CA ASP A 446 9.31 -23.71 10.91
C ASP A 446 9.17 -22.46 10.02
N VAL A 447 9.20 -22.66 8.70
CA VAL A 447 9.11 -21.61 7.68
C VAL A 447 7.73 -21.63 7.02
N LEU A 448 7.11 -20.45 6.87
CA LEU A 448 5.84 -20.33 6.16
C LEU A 448 6.06 -19.77 4.76
N ILE A 449 5.70 -20.53 3.72
CA ILE A 449 5.71 -20.09 2.32
C ILE A 449 4.43 -20.49 1.59
N ASP A 450 4.03 -19.68 0.60
CA ASP A 450 2.93 -20.00 -0.31
C ASP A 450 3.40 -20.84 -1.51
N VAL A 451 2.43 -21.36 -2.28
CA VAL A 451 2.69 -22.17 -3.48
C VAL A 451 3.56 -21.45 -4.51
N THR A 452 3.45 -20.13 -4.62
CA THR A 452 4.22 -19.33 -5.57
C THR A 452 5.69 -19.27 -5.17
N LEU A 453 5.97 -19.02 -3.89
CA LEU A 453 7.32 -18.96 -3.35
C LEU A 453 7.97 -20.36 -3.29
N ALA A 454 7.19 -21.41 -3.02
CA ALA A 454 7.64 -22.80 -3.11
C ALA A 454 8.10 -23.15 -4.54
N ARG A 455 7.22 -22.93 -5.53
CA ARG A 455 7.52 -23.14 -6.95
C ARG A 455 8.76 -22.36 -7.39
N LEU A 456 8.82 -21.06 -7.05
CA LEU A 456 9.95 -20.20 -7.39
C LEU A 456 11.26 -20.77 -6.83
N THR A 457 11.24 -21.21 -5.57
CA THR A 457 12.44 -21.70 -4.89
C THR A 457 12.93 -23.00 -5.50
N LEU A 458 12.05 -23.97 -5.72
CA LEU A 458 12.39 -25.26 -6.33
C LEU A 458 13.09 -25.09 -7.68
N LEU A 459 12.58 -24.20 -8.54
CA LEU A 459 13.11 -23.95 -9.87
C LEU A 459 14.40 -23.12 -9.86
N VAL A 460 14.44 -22.04 -9.08
CA VAL A 460 15.56 -21.10 -9.10
C VAL A 460 16.80 -21.67 -8.41
N THR A 461 16.59 -22.55 -7.44
CA THR A 461 17.67 -23.24 -6.74
C THR A 461 18.10 -24.55 -7.42
N ARG A 462 17.39 -24.96 -8.47
CA ARG A 462 17.63 -26.19 -9.24
C ARG A 462 17.47 -27.47 -8.42
N ILE A 463 16.63 -27.46 -7.39
CA ILE A 463 16.14 -28.70 -6.78
C ILE A 463 15.35 -29.50 -7.82
N ILE A 464 14.54 -28.77 -8.59
CA ILE A 464 13.88 -29.27 -9.80
C ILE A 464 14.48 -28.52 -10.99
N GLU A 465 15.03 -29.27 -11.94
CA GLU A 465 15.54 -28.73 -13.19
C GLU A 465 14.42 -28.58 -14.22
N GLU A 466 14.54 -27.57 -15.10
CA GLU A 466 13.54 -27.29 -16.13
C GLU A 466 13.25 -28.49 -17.04
N ARG A 467 14.29 -29.29 -17.35
CA ARG A 467 14.12 -30.49 -18.17
C ARG A 467 13.24 -31.55 -17.53
N GLU A 468 13.09 -31.52 -16.20
CA GLU A 468 12.29 -32.47 -15.43
C GLU A 468 10.80 -32.11 -15.45
N ILE A 469 10.47 -30.84 -15.70
CA ILE A 469 9.08 -30.36 -15.78
C ILE A 469 8.55 -30.30 -17.22
N LEU A 470 9.40 -30.48 -18.24
CA LEU A 470 8.99 -30.45 -19.64
C LEU A 470 7.91 -31.51 -19.92
N ASN A 471 6.74 -31.08 -20.39
CA ASN A 471 5.55 -31.88 -20.70
C ASN A 471 4.81 -32.45 -19.47
N VAL A 472 5.17 -32.01 -18.26
CA VAL A 472 4.49 -32.36 -17.00
C VAL A 472 4.19 -31.13 -16.15
N GLU A 473 4.14 -29.95 -16.79
CA GLU A 473 4.00 -28.67 -16.10
C GLU A 473 2.71 -28.56 -15.30
N ASP A 474 1.61 -29.11 -15.83
CA ASP A 474 0.30 -29.10 -15.17
C ASP A 474 0.35 -29.94 -13.88
N PHE A 475 0.99 -31.11 -13.93
CA PHE A 475 1.16 -31.98 -12.77
C PHE A 475 2.09 -31.39 -11.71
N PHE A 476 2.99 -30.46 -12.07
CA PHE A 476 3.86 -29.84 -11.08
C PHE A 476 3.07 -28.94 -10.12
N ASP A 477 2.06 -28.22 -10.62
CA ASP A 477 1.16 -27.45 -9.76
C ASP A 477 0.28 -28.37 -8.91
N ASP A 478 -0.25 -29.46 -9.48
CA ASP A 478 -1.00 -30.48 -8.73
C ASP A 478 -0.15 -31.08 -7.58
N ILE A 479 1.12 -31.41 -7.83
CA ILE A 479 2.02 -31.95 -6.79
C ILE A 479 2.23 -30.92 -5.67
N LEU A 480 2.37 -29.63 -5.98
CA LEU A 480 2.47 -28.60 -4.94
C LEU A 480 1.15 -28.49 -4.14
N GLU A 481 0.01 -28.54 -4.82
CA GLU A 481 -1.31 -28.47 -4.17
C GLU A 481 -1.57 -29.70 -3.29
N LYS A 482 -1.13 -30.90 -3.71
CA LYS A 482 -1.15 -32.15 -2.92
C LYS A 482 -0.46 -32.00 -1.56
N TYR A 483 0.70 -31.35 -1.52
CA TYR A 483 1.48 -31.08 -0.29
C TYR A 483 1.05 -29.82 0.47
N ASP A 484 -0.19 -29.37 0.25
CA ASP A 484 -0.87 -28.35 1.03
C ASP A 484 -0.13 -27.00 1.10
N PHE A 485 0.49 -26.54 0.02
CA PHE A 485 1.03 -25.19 -0.03
C PHE A 485 -0.12 -24.17 -0.12
N PRO A 486 -0.19 -23.15 0.77
CA PRO A 486 -1.24 -22.14 0.71
C PRO A 486 -1.27 -21.39 -0.63
N LEU A 487 -2.47 -21.17 -1.18
CA LEU A 487 -2.67 -20.37 -2.39
C LEU A 487 -2.36 -18.87 -2.16
N CYS A 488 -2.63 -18.38 -0.94
CA CYS A 488 -2.29 -17.03 -0.52
C CYS A 488 -1.96 -17.00 0.98
N LEU A 489 -0.67 -16.92 1.30
CA LEU A 489 -0.21 -16.78 2.69
C LEU A 489 -0.29 -15.33 3.17
N ASP A 490 0.57 -14.45 2.64
CA ASP A 490 0.70 -13.06 3.11
C ASP A 490 0.59 -12.02 1.99
N GLY A 491 -0.47 -12.17 1.20
CA GLY A 491 -0.85 -11.23 0.15
C GLY A 491 -0.75 -11.80 -1.26
N CYS A 492 -1.76 -11.53 -2.08
CA CYS A 492 -1.86 -11.86 -3.50
C CYS A 492 -2.55 -10.69 -4.24
N ASN A 493 -2.69 -10.80 -5.56
CA ASN A 493 -3.35 -9.77 -6.37
C ASN A 493 -4.88 -9.71 -6.13
N ALA A 494 -5.48 -10.77 -5.61
CA ALA A 494 -6.90 -10.82 -5.26
C ALA A 494 -7.20 -10.23 -3.87
N CYS A 495 -6.19 -10.04 -3.01
CA CYS A 495 -6.36 -9.36 -1.73
C CYS A 495 -5.67 -8.00 -1.71
N VAL A 496 -4.35 -7.92 -1.49
CA VAL A 496 -3.68 -6.66 -1.11
C VAL A 496 -2.70 -6.10 -2.13
N ARG A 497 -2.36 -6.86 -3.18
CA ARG A 497 -1.43 -6.41 -4.22
C ARG A 497 -2.21 -5.83 -5.40
N LEU A 498 -1.70 -4.75 -5.98
CA LEU A 498 -2.31 -4.15 -7.15
C LEU A 498 -1.63 -4.65 -8.42
N GLU A 499 -2.40 -4.98 -9.44
CA GLU A 499 -1.83 -5.32 -10.75
C GLU A 499 -1.20 -4.09 -11.43
N ARG A 500 -1.71 -2.89 -11.17
CA ARG A 500 -1.30 -1.65 -11.81
C ARG A 500 -1.27 -0.49 -10.83
N TYR A 501 -0.59 0.59 -11.23
CA TYR A 501 -0.56 1.88 -10.53
C TYR A 501 0.12 1.90 -9.15
N CYS A 502 0.52 0.74 -8.61
CA CYS A 502 1.41 0.66 -7.45
C CYS A 502 2.77 1.29 -7.78
N ASN A 503 3.25 2.15 -6.88
CA ASN A 503 4.52 2.85 -7.04
C ASN A 503 5.72 1.90 -6.91
N GLU A 504 5.56 0.75 -6.27
CA GLU A 504 6.64 -0.20 -5.99
C GLU A 504 6.77 -1.33 -7.02
N GLY A 505 5.77 -1.49 -7.90
CA GLY A 505 5.70 -2.56 -8.88
C GLY A 505 5.84 -3.93 -8.21
N PHE A 506 6.69 -4.81 -8.74
CA PHE A 506 6.89 -6.16 -8.19
C PHE A 506 7.44 -6.22 -6.75
N LEU A 507 7.99 -5.12 -6.20
CA LEU A 507 8.43 -5.12 -4.80
C LEU A 507 7.29 -5.33 -3.81
N GLN A 508 6.04 -5.10 -4.22
CA GLN A 508 4.84 -5.36 -3.41
C GLN A 508 4.77 -6.81 -2.90
N ILE A 509 5.46 -7.78 -3.51
CA ILE A 509 5.57 -9.15 -2.98
C ILE A 509 6.19 -9.15 -1.57
N LEU A 510 7.17 -8.27 -1.34
CA LEU A 510 7.87 -8.12 -0.07
C LEU A 510 7.28 -6.99 0.78
N THR A 511 6.81 -5.91 0.15
CA THR A 511 6.44 -4.67 0.85
C THR A 511 4.94 -4.52 1.09
N THR A 512 4.15 -5.57 0.88
CA THR A 512 2.76 -5.66 1.38
C THR A 512 2.63 -6.86 2.31
N SER A 513 1.68 -6.82 3.25
CA SER A 513 1.40 -7.90 4.20
C SER A 513 -0.09 -7.93 4.54
N LYS A 514 -0.75 -9.04 4.19
CA LYS A 514 -2.16 -9.29 4.54
C LYS A 514 -2.30 -9.50 6.05
N LEU A 515 -1.36 -10.22 6.65
CA LEU A 515 -1.41 -10.60 8.06
C LEU A 515 -1.21 -9.38 8.98
N ILE A 516 -0.22 -8.52 8.73
CA ILE A 516 -0.09 -7.27 9.50
C ILE A 516 -1.37 -6.44 9.36
N LEU A 517 -1.92 -6.33 8.14
CA LEU A 517 -3.11 -5.53 7.91
C LEU A 517 -4.31 -6.07 8.70
N LYS A 518 -4.55 -7.38 8.70
CA LYS A 518 -5.66 -8.02 9.43
C LYS A 518 -5.56 -7.72 10.93
N LEU A 519 -4.40 -7.96 11.52
CA LEU A 519 -4.15 -7.71 12.94
C LEU A 519 -4.27 -6.21 13.29
N PHE A 520 -3.75 -5.33 12.43
CA PHE A 520 -3.91 -3.89 12.59
C PHE A 520 -5.37 -3.44 12.52
N VAL A 521 -6.16 -4.01 11.59
CA VAL A 521 -7.59 -3.71 11.44
C VAL A 521 -8.36 -4.14 12.69
N GLU A 522 -8.09 -5.33 13.23
CA GLU A 522 -8.69 -5.82 14.47
C GLU A 522 -8.41 -4.87 15.65
N GLU A 523 -7.15 -4.50 15.85
CA GLU A 523 -6.75 -3.57 16.92
C GLU A 523 -7.36 -2.17 16.75
N LEU A 524 -7.37 -1.64 15.52
CA LEU A 524 -7.93 -0.32 15.25
C LEU A 524 -9.46 -0.33 15.38
N LEU A 525 -10.16 -1.37 14.94
CA LEU A 525 -11.61 -1.52 15.17
C LEU A 525 -11.93 -1.58 16.66
N ASN A 526 -11.14 -2.32 17.44
CA ASN A 526 -11.29 -2.37 18.89
C ASN A 526 -11.09 -1.00 19.53
N LEU A 527 -10.04 -0.27 19.13
CA LEU A 527 -9.78 1.09 19.61
C LEU A 527 -10.92 2.05 19.28
N LEU A 528 -11.44 2.03 18.06
CA LEU A 528 -12.53 2.93 17.64
C LEU A 528 -13.85 2.62 18.37
N ARG A 529 -14.19 1.35 18.57
CA ARG A 529 -15.43 0.93 19.25
C ARG A 529 -15.37 1.13 20.76
N LYS A 530 -14.26 0.73 21.40
CA LYS A 530 -14.09 0.82 22.85
C LYS A 530 -13.69 2.23 23.30
N GLY A 531 -13.07 3.02 22.43
CA GLY A 531 -12.48 4.28 22.81
C GLY A 531 -11.17 4.09 23.57
N ILE A 532 -10.72 5.14 24.25
CA ILE A 532 -9.48 5.16 25.01
C ILE A 532 -9.81 5.33 26.48
N SER A 533 -9.48 4.33 27.31
CA SER A 533 -9.63 4.39 28.76
C SER A 533 -8.28 4.64 29.42
N LEU A 534 -8.18 5.68 30.24
CA LEU A 534 -6.94 6.12 30.86
C LEU A 534 -7.15 6.39 32.35
N SER A 535 -6.21 5.95 33.18
CA SER A 535 -6.15 6.31 34.60
C SER A 535 -4.77 6.89 34.89
N LEU A 536 -4.68 8.20 35.10
CA LEU A 536 -3.40 8.88 35.25
C LEU A 536 -3.53 10.15 36.09
N ARG A 537 -2.40 10.54 36.69
CA ARG A 537 -2.25 11.91 37.21
C ARG A 537 -2.05 12.85 36.04
N ASN A 538 -2.43 14.11 36.21
CA ASN A 538 -2.28 15.14 35.18
C ASN A 538 -3.16 14.94 33.93
N MET A 539 -4.41 14.49 34.13
CA MET A 539 -5.41 14.24 33.09
C MET A 539 -5.70 15.46 32.20
N GLY A 540 -5.42 16.67 32.68
CA GLY A 540 -5.50 17.92 31.93
C GLY A 540 -4.66 17.91 30.66
N GLN A 541 -3.50 17.23 30.63
CA GLN A 541 -2.68 17.11 29.41
C GLN A 541 -3.37 16.32 28.30
N VAL A 542 -4.33 15.47 28.63
CA VAL A 542 -5.07 14.66 27.66
C VAL A 542 -6.37 15.36 27.26
N ILE A 543 -7.19 15.78 28.24
CA ILE A 543 -8.55 16.23 27.95
C ILE A 543 -8.59 17.67 27.43
N ILE A 544 -7.75 18.57 27.94
CA ILE A 544 -7.81 19.99 27.57
C ILE A 544 -7.48 20.19 26.08
N PRO A 545 -6.47 19.52 25.50
CA PRO A 545 -6.26 19.56 24.06
C PRO A 545 -7.46 19.06 23.25
N VAL A 546 -8.23 18.09 23.75
CA VAL A 546 -9.44 17.61 23.06
C VAL A 546 -10.56 18.65 23.12
N LEU A 547 -10.86 19.21 24.29
CA LEU A 547 -11.87 20.28 24.45
C LEU A 547 -11.51 21.53 23.64
N SER A 548 -10.22 21.88 23.58
CA SER A 548 -9.73 23.04 22.84
C SER A 548 -9.90 22.93 21.32
N ARG A 549 -10.20 21.74 20.79
CA ARG A 549 -10.43 21.50 19.36
C ARG A 549 -11.89 21.62 18.95
N ALA A 550 -12.81 21.91 19.87
CA ALA A 550 -14.20 22.18 19.53
C ALA A 550 -14.29 23.30 18.47
N THR A 551 -15.06 23.05 17.42
CA THR A 551 -15.25 23.97 16.28
C THR A 551 -16.71 24.36 16.06
N LYS A 552 -17.66 23.58 16.57
CA LYS A 552 -19.10 23.76 16.38
C LYS A 552 -19.84 23.81 17.71
N THR A 553 -19.66 22.77 18.55
CA THR A 553 -20.38 22.63 19.82
C THR A 553 -19.47 22.09 20.92
N LEU A 554 -19.73 22.53 22.15
CA LEU A 554 -19.06 22.04 23.34
C LEU A 554 -20.06 21.93 24.49
N ASP A 555 -20.43 20.70 24.82
CA ASP A 555 -21.36 20.41 25.90
C ASP A 555 -20.60 19.89 27.12
N ILE A 556 -20.78 20.56 28.26
CA ILE A 556 -20.03 20.31 29.49
C ILE A 556 -21.02 20.04 30.61
N CYS A 557 -21.10 18.81 31.10
CA CYS A 557 -21.74 18.48 32.37
C CYS A 557 -20.63 18.28 33.40
N CYS A 558 -20.47 19.22 34.33
CA CYS A 558 -19.39 19.18 35.31
C CYS A 558 -19.83 19.85 36.63
N PRO A 559 -19.83 19.12 37.77
CA PRO A 559 -20.26 19.68 39.04
C PRO A 559 -19.36 20.82 39.52
N TYR A 560 -18.04 20.75 39.30
CA TYR A 560 -17.10 21.74 39.83
C TYR A 560 -16.18 22.27 38.74
N ILE A 561 -16.16 23.60 38.58
CA ILE A 561 -15.38 24.31 37.57
C ILE A 561 -14.56 25.40 38.25
N SER A 562 -13.28 25.51 37.94
CA SER A 562 -12.41 26.57 38.44
C SER A 562 -12.31 27.77 37.48
N PRO A 563 -11.92 28.96 37.97
CA PRO A 563 -11.93 30.18 37.16
C PRO A 563 -11.06 30.09 35.91
N LYS A 564 -9.96 29.31 35.97
CA LYS A 564 -9.08 29.07 34.83
C LYS A 564 -9.84 28.41 33.68
N TYR A 565 -10.62 27.37 33.95
CA TYR A 565 -11.35 26.63 32.92
C TYR A 565 -12.63 27.35 32.50
N ALA A 566 -13.30 28.07 33.41
CA ALA A 566 -14.39 28.97 33.03
C ALA A 566 -13.96 30.00 31.98
N LYS A 567 -12.79 30.64 32.15
CA LYS A 567 -12.20 31.54 31.14
C LYS A 567 -11.96 30.85 29.79
N GLN A 568 -11.55 29.58 29.79
CA GLN A 568 -11.36 28.83 28.55
C GLN A 568 -12.68 28.56 27.83
N LEU A 569 -13.74 28.21 28.57
CA LEU A 569 -15.08 28.03 28.01
C LEU A 569 -15.64 29.33 27.42
N ILE A 570 -15.50 30.45 28.14
CA ILE A 570 -15.88 31.78 27.65
C ILE A 570 -15.13 32.12 26.37
N LYS A 571 -13.81 31.88 26.36
CA LYS A 571 -12.99 32.08 25.16
C LYS A 571 -13.51 31.24 23.99
N LYS A 572 -13.86 29.97 24.21
CA LYS A 572 -14.44 29.12 23.17
C LYS A 572 -15.77 29.63 22.62
N ALA A 573 -16.65 30.10 23.50
CA ALA A 573 -17.89 30.75 23.05
C ALA A 573 -17.61 31.99 22.19
N SER A 574 -16.60 32.79 22.56
CA SER A 574 -16.19 33.97 21.77
C SER A 574 -15.57 33.63 20.40
N GLU A 575 -15.08 32.39 20.21
CA GLU A 575 -14.60 31.87 18.93
C GLU A 575 -15.76 31.38 18.02
N GLY A 576 -17.02 31.50 18.47
CA GLY A 576 -18.22 31.09 17.72
C GLY A 576 -18.68 29.66 17.96
N VAL A 577 -18.08 28.94 18.91
CA VAL A 577 -18.50 27.60 19.33
C VAL A 577 -19.72 27.72 20.23
N LYS A 578 -20.77 26.92 20.01
CA LYS A 578 -21.92 26.86 20.93
C LYS A 578 -21.54 26.06 22.17
N VAL A 579 -21.38 26.75 23.29
CA VAL A 579 -20.97 26.17 24.58
C VAL A 579 -22.18 26.07 25.50
N ARG A 580 -22.51 24.84 25.93
CA ARG A 580 -23.54 24.58 26.94
C ARG A 580 -22.89 24.04 28.21
N VAL A 581 -23.04 24.76 29.31
CA VAL A 581 -22.45 24.38 30.60
C VAL A 581 -23.55 24.02 31.58
N LEU A 582 -23.53 22.77 32.01
CA LEU A 582 -24.44 22.18 32.97
C LEU A 582 -23.64 21.91 34.25
N THR A 583 -23.94 22.64 35.33
CA THR A 583 -23.12 22.65 36.54
C THR A 583 -23.97 22.69 37.82
N SER A 584 -23.35 22.60 39.00
CA SER A 584 -24.06 22.74 40.27
C SER A 584 -23.98 24.18 40.79
N LEU A 585 -24.91 24.55 41.67
CA LEU A 585 -24.84 25.80 42.43
C LEU A 585 -24.87 25.44 43.92
N PRO A 586 -23.73 25.44 44.63
CA PRO A 586 -23.72 25.13 46.05
C PRO A 586 -24.44 26.23 46.85
N GLU A 587 -25.08 25.86 47.95
CA GLU A 587 -25.62 26.82 48.91
C GLU A 587 -24.50 27.73 49.46
N ARG A 588 -24.82 28.99 49.75
CA ARG A 588 -23.90 30.13 49.96
C ARG A 588 -22.89 29.98 51.13
N GLU A 589 -22.84 28.85 51.84
CA GLU A 589 -22.11 28.71 53.11
C GLU A 589 -20.96 27.67 53.13
N MET A 590 -20.45 27.24 51.97
CA MET A 590 -19.26 26.37 51.93
C MET A 590 -18.01 27.10 51.41
N GLY A 591 -17.20 27.66 52.31
CA GLY A 591 -15.94 28.35 51.98
C GLY A 591 -14.96 27.53 51.12
N ALA A 592 -15.07 26.21 51.11
CA ALA A 592 -14.28 25.32 50.25
C ALA A 592 -14.63 25.37 48.74
N LEU A 593 -15.75 26.01 48.35
CA LEU A 593 -16.25 26.08 46.96
C LEU A 593 -16.31 27.51 46.40
N GLU A 594 -15.67 28.48 47.05
CA GLU A 594 -15.64 29.89 46.59
C GLU A 594 -15.12 30.02 45.15
N TYR A 595 -14.09 29.23 44.80
CA TYR A 595 -13.55 29.19 43.43
C TYR A 595 -14.61 28.80 42.39
N HIS A 596 -15.54 27.91 42.75
CA HIS A 596 -16.57 27.42 41.85
C HIS A 596 -17.70 28.43 41.70
N ILE A 597 -18.15 29.04 42.80
CA ILE A 597 -19.12 30.15 42.77
C ILE A 597 -18.60 31.28 41.89
N LYS A 598 -17.30 31.62 42.03
CA LYS A 598 -16.65 32.60 41.17
C LYS A 598 -16.70 32.21 39.69
N SER A 599 -16.43 30.95 39.35
CA SER A 599 -16.55 30.44 37.97
C SER A 599 -17.97 30.53 37.43
N VAL A 600 -18.97 30.18 38.24
CA VAL A 600 -20.39 30.24 37.84
C VAL A 600 -20.81 31.67 37.57
N ASN A 601 -20.41 32.63 38.43
CA ASN A 601 -20.66 34.05 38.21
C ASN A 601 -19.99 34.55 36.93
N MET A 602 -18.74 34.17 36.67
CA MET A 602 -18.03 34.53 35.43
C MET A 602 -18.74 34.00 34.17
N LEU A 603 -19.23 32.76 34.22
CA LEU A 603 -19.97 32.16 33.10
C LEU A 603 -21.33 32.82 32.91
N LYS A 604 -22.02 33.20 34.00
CA LYS A 604 -23.28 33.95 33.95
C LYS A 604 -23.08 35.34 33.35
N GLU A 605 -22.07 36.09 33.81
CA GLU A 605 -21.75 37.44 33.32
C GLU A 605 -21.35 37.43 31.83
N ALA A 606 -20.71 36.35 31.37
CA ALA A 606 -20.32 36.17 29.97
C ALA A 606 -21.39 35.47 29.10
N SER A 607 -22.59 35.24 29.63
CA SER A 607 -23.68 34.56 28.93
C SER A 607 -24.00 35.27 27.61
N SER A 608 -24.19 34.49 26.56
CA SER A 608 -24.42 34.99 25.19
C SER A 608 -25.19 33.95 24.37
N GLU A 609 -25.50 34.26 23.10
CA GLU A 609 -26.09 33.28 22.18
C GLU A 609 -25.23 32.00 22.03
N ASN A 610 -23.91 32.12 22.21
CA ASN A 610 -22.97 31.01 22.12
C ASN A 610 -22.55 30.44 23.50
N LEU A 611 -23.02 31.00 24.62
CA LEU A 611 -22.71 30.49 25.97
C LEU A 611 -23.98 30.43 26.81
N ASN A 612 -24.49 29.21 27.02
CA ASN A 612 -25.63 28.96 27.90
C ASN A 612 -25.19 28.19 29.12
N VAL A 613 -25.69 28.59 30.29
CA VAL A 613 -25.33 27.99 31.57
C VAL A 613 -26.61 27.58 32.28
N ARG A 614 -26.70 26.30 32.65
CA ARG A 614 -27.80 25.77 33.47
C ARG A 614 -27.26 25.16 34.73
N VAL A 615 -28.04 25.28 35.80
CA VAL A 615 -27.73 24.70 37.09
C VAL A 615 -28.79 23.68 37.46
N SER A 616 -28.37 22.56 38.05
CA SER A 616 -29.31 21.57 38.59
C SER A 616 -28.85 21.08 39.95
N ASP A 617 -29.78 21.06 40.88
CA ASP A 617 -29.60 20.48 42.21
C ASP A 617 -29.45 18.95 42.11
N LYS A 618 -29.98 18.32 41.04
CA LYS A 618 -29.82 16.89 40.74
C LYS A 618 -28.44 16.52 40.16
N ILE A 619 -27.66 17.49 39.64
CA ILE A 619 -26.27 17.27 39.15
C ILE A 619 -25.29 16.95 40.28
N LEU A 620 -25.73 17.05 41.55
CA LEU A 620 -25.06 16.38 42.66
C LEU A 620 -24.85 14.86 42.40
N ALA A 621 -25.49 14.25 41.39
CA ALA A 621 -25.28 12.88 40.90
C ALA A 621 -23.93 12.58 40.20
N HIS A 622 -22.86 13.35 40.44
CA HIS A 622 -21.47 13.04 40.06
C HIS A 622 -21.13 12.87 38.55
N ALA A 623 -22.05 13.05 37.60
CA ALA A 623 -21.74 12.91 36.18
C ALA A 623 -20.74 13.98 35.70
N LYS A 624 -19.62 13.54 35.08
CA LYS A 624 -18.70 14.42 34.35
C LYS A 624 -18.65 13.95 32.91
N ILE A 625 -19.29 14.73 32.04
CA ILE A 625 -19.46 14.41 30.64
C ILE A 625 -19.00 15.63 29.85
N TYR A 626 -18.13 15.41 28.87
CA TYR A 626 -17.65 16.45 27.98
C TYR A 626 -17.82 15.99 26.54
N ILE A 627 -18.66 16.68 25.76
CA ILE A 627 -18.97 16.31 24.38
C ILE A 627 -18.47 17.41 23.44
N VAL A 628 -17.61 17.02 22.51
CA VAL A 628 -16.98 17.92 21.54
C VAL A 628 -17.55 17.64 20.16
N ASP A 629 -18.18 18.66 19.57
CA ASP A 629 -18.75 18.66 18.20
C ASP A 629 -19.71 17.49 17.89
N GLY A 630 -20.29 16.85 18.92
CA GLY A 630 -21.07 15.62 18.78
C GLY A 630 -20.27 14.42 18.22
N ARG A 631 -18.94 14.47 18.30
CA ARG A 631 -18.00 13.51 17.68
C ARG A 631 -17.10 12.80 18.67
N VAL A 632 -16.81 13.44 19.79
CA VAL A 632 -16.01 12.86 20.88
C VAL A 632 -16.74 13.09 22.18
N SER A 633 -16.89 12.05 22.99
CA SER A 633 -17.41 12.16 24.36
C SER A 633 -16.34 11.71 25.34
N ILE A 634 -16.18 12.44 26.44
CA ILE A 634 -15.27 12.10 27.54
C ILE A 634 -16.11 11.96 28.80
N THR A 635 -16.04 10.79 29.44
CA THR A 635 -16.71 10.50 30.71
C THR A 635 -15.73 10.03 31.77
N GLY A 636 -16.05 10.16 33.06
CA GLY A 636 -15.19 9.67 34.14
C GLY A 636 -15.22 10.53 35.41
N SER A 637 -14.09 10.62 36.12
CA SER A 637 -14.02 11.21 37.46
C SER A 637 -13.54 12.66 37.51
N MET A 638 -12.99 13.19 36.41
CA MET A 638 -12.38 14.52 36.38
C MET A 638 -13.39 15.67 36.43
N ASN A 639 -13.17 16.60 37.35
CA ASN A 639 -13.78 17.93 37.36
C ASN A 639 -12.90 18.92 36.57
N LEU A 640 -13.46 20.04 36.11
CA LEU A 640 -12.68 21.12 35.48
C LEU A 640 -12.02 22.00 36.56
N THR A 641 -11.13 21.41 37.35
CA THR A 641 -10.35 22.11 38.39
C THR A 641 -8.87 21.75 38.28
N GLU A 642 -7.98 22.65 38.71
CA GLU A 642 -6.54 22.46 38.62
C GLU A 642 -6.10 21.20 39.37
N ARG A 643 -6.66 20.99 40.57
CA ARG A 643 -6.38 19.82 41.41
C ARG A 643 -6.78 18.51 40.73
N SER A 644 -7.99 18.45 40.18
CA SER A 644 -8.48 17.26 39.47
C SER A 644 -7.63 16.99 38.22
N LEU A 645 -7.33 18.03 37.44
CA LEU A 645 -6.65 17.87 36.15
C LEU A 645 -5.12 17.79 36.23
N SER A 646 -4.49 18.12 37.37
CA SER A 646 -3.03 18.14 37.50
C SER A 646 -2.49 17.17 38.55
N GLU A 647 -3.18 17.04 39.69
CA GLU A 647 -2.63 16.37 40.89
C GLU A 647 -3.27 15.01 41.16
N ASN A 648 -4.60 14.96 41.08
CA ASN A 648 -5.38 13.76 41.36
C ASN A 648 -5.12 12.67 40.33
N MET A 649 -5.23 11.43 40.77
CA MET A 649 -5.37 10.29 39.86
C MET A 649 -6.82 10.27 39.39
N GLU A 650 -7.05 10.58 38.12
CA GLU A 650 -8.37 10.61 37.52
C GLU A 650 -8.50 9.51 36.48
N HIS A 651 -9.74 9.05 36.28
CA HIS A 651 -10.11 8.14 35.22
C HIS A 651 -10.89 8.87 34.13
N ALA A 652 -10.56 8.60 32.87
CA ALA A 652 -11.25 9.13 31.71
C ALA A 652 -11.47 8.03 30.67
N ASP A 653 -12.71 7.93 30.20
CA ASP A 653 -13.13 7.16 29.03
C ASP A 653 -13.41 8.12 27.87
N ILE A 654 -12.59 8.05 26.84
CA ILE A 654 -12.73 8.86 25.62
C ILE A 654 -13.40 8.00 24.54
N LYS A 655 -14.66 8.30 24.24
CA LYS A 655 -15.48 7.59 23.26
C LYS A 655 -15.49 8.36 21.94
N ILE A 656 -15.29 7.63 20.85
CA ILE A 656 -15.26 8.16 19.47
C ILE A 656 -16.16 7.39 18.49
N ASP A 657 -16.75 6.28 18.95
CA ASP A 657 -17.79 5.58 18.20
C ASP A 657 -19.04 6.48 18.15
N PRO A 658 -19.54 6.85 16.95
CA PRO A 658 -20.71 7.73 16.82
C PRO A 658 -21.94 7.24 17.61
N THR A 659 -22.12 5.93 17.75
CA THR A 659 -23.24 5.33 18.49
C THR A 659 -23.14 5.65 19.97
N ARG A 660 -21.95 5.48 20.55
CA ARG A 660 -21.70 5.71 21.98
C ARG A 660 -21.67 7.19 22.33
N VAL A 661 -21.17 8.03 21.42
CA VAL A 661 -21.24 9.49 21.57
C VAL A 661 -22.70 9.96 21.57
N SER A 662 -23.54 9.38 20.70
CA SER A 662 -24.98 9.70 20.66
C SER A 662 -25.72 9.30 21.93
N GLU A 663 -25.32 8.20 22.58
CA GLU A 663 -25.86 7.78 23.89
C GLU A 663 -25.54 8.82 24.98
N ASP A 664 -24.29 9.29 25.06
CA ASP A 664 -23.89 10.32 26.02
C ASP A 664 -24.56 11.67 25.72
N MET A 665 -24.74 12.01 24.43
CA MET A 665 -25.51 13.20 24.03
C MET A 665 -26.94 13.12 24.53
N ARG A 666 -27.61 11.97 24.40
CA ARG A 666 -28.98 11.79 24.91
C ARG A 666 -29.05 12.01 26.43
N GLN A 667 -28.09 11.46 27.17
CA GLN A 667 -27.99 11.68 28.62
C GLN A 667 -27.78 13.16 28.97
N PHE A 668 -26.93 13.86 28.19
CA PHE A 668 -26.74 15.29 28.36
C PHE A 668 -28.03 16.08 28.11
N GLU A 669 -28.77 15.78 27.03
CA GLU A 669 -30.03 16.47 26.71
C GLU A 669 -31.10 16.24 27.77
N GLU A 670 -31.23 15.01 28.28
CA GLU A 670 -32.15 14.68 29.37
C GLU A 670 -31.82 15.55 30.61
N ALA A 671 -30.56 15.55 31.04
CA ALA A 671 -30.12 16.36 32.19
C ALA A 671 -30.25 17.87 31.94
N TRP A 672 -30.00 18.33 30.71
CA TRP A 672 -30.12 19.73 30.30
C TRP A 672 -31.57 20.21 30.36
N SER A 673 -32.52 19.36 29.95
CA SER A 673 -33.95 19.68 29.93
C SER A 673 -34.57 19.84 31.33
N GLU A 674 -34.06 19.09 32.32
CA GLU A 674 -34.50 19.16 33.71
C GLU A 674 -33.84 20.29 34.52
N ALA A 675 -32.78 20.91 33.98
CA ALA A 675 -31.98 21.91 34.67
C ALA A 675 -32.58 23.31 34.59
N LYS A 676 -32.35 24.10 35.64
CA LYS A 676 -32.80 25.50 35.73
C LYS A 676 -31.84 26.38 34.93
N ASP A 677 -32.40 27.29 34.13
CA ASP A 677 -31.60 28.30 33.46
C ASP A 677 -30.99 29.26 34.48
N LEU A 678 -29.70 29.59 34.29
CA LEU A 678 -28.99 30.50 35.18
C LEU A 678 -29.12 31.96 34.71
N SER A 679 -29.65 32.23 33.51
CA SER A 679 -29.88 33.58 32.98
C SER A 679 -30.65 34.47 33.96
#